data_AF-A0A9W6QQH1-F1
#
_entry.id   AF-A0A9W6QQH1-F1
#
_cell.length_a   1.000
_cell.length_b   1.000
_cell.length_c   1.000
_cell.angle_alpha   90.00
_cell.angle_beta   90.00
_cell.angle_gamma   90.00
#
_symmetry.space_group_name_H-M   'P 1'
#
loop_
_entity.id
_entity.type
_entity.pdbx_description
1 polymer ?
#
loop_
_entity_poly.entity_id
_entity_poly.type
_entity_poly.pdbx_seq_one_letter_code
_entity_poly.pdbx_strand_id
1 'polypeptide(L)'
;MPSIPRPRPRQIATALVVVAVAAGALVWLNTGDEPPPVTTRDAALTLQSGPDRDEPVRVDTTLYLPETTPAPAVLVAHGFGGSKESVDSDARELAQRGFVALAWSARGFGRSEGQIGLNDPDYEVNDARALVDWLATLPEVTKDAPGDPKVGVTGGSYGGALSLLLAGSDKRVDALAPVITYNDLGQALLPNSAGTSTVAGTAAANPYGADGVFKRSWAGIFFAAGMGAAGLANPTGDASEPGTEDDGSNSATAGVAVPEQSTGGADERQPRPGSADPCGRFTPAVCTAYSQVATTGRADQATVDLLRRVSPVSATGKITQPTMVVQGEQDTLFGLDQADATARQVSAAGAPVKVVWYTGGHDGGKPGPELRGEIADWFDFHLRGQGTDPGTGFEYAVQGALRAQGAPSVRTVSTASYPGLGNAPAAERRELALSGQEQTVVNPPGGNPASISSMPGLGSVLGSSSRLAGRIAVDLPGQAARFRSEPMTGQLLIAGASTVGLEVASARGGAPDGAVLFAKLYDVGPDGVRTLPGSAVSALRTPPLPADGSAVEVSVALPAVVRPIEADHRVELVVSTTDQAYATPAEPAAYRIALAPGAELAVPVVTGSRSSSAPPAGPLIGIGIVLGVVVVAVLWGLLRRRREDDVDPALTEVPLVIDGLSKSYPGGLKAVNSLSFQVERGQVLGLLGPNGAGKTTTLRMLMGLIQPTEGSIRVFGHRIHPGAPVLSRIGSFVEGAGFLPHLSGRVNLELYWAATGRPVEQAHFAEALEIAGLGAAVERKVRTYSQGMRQRLAIAQAMLGFPDLMVLDEPTNGLDPPQIHQMREVLRRYAATGRTVVVSSHLLAEVEQACDHVVVMHKGRLVASGAVEDIVAGGGEATFRVDDPAAAEAALRGVGGVREVVVEGSLVHADLDGLPRSAALAALVTAGVAVEQAGPRRRLEDAFLQLVGEESSA
;
A
#
# COMPACT_ATOMS: atom_id res chain seq x y z
N MET A 1 9.80 -33.11 -53.38
CA MET A 1 9.51 -32.92 -51.94
C MET A 1 10.52 -31.92 -51.39
N PRO A 2 10.11 -30.70 -50.98
CA PRO A 2 11.05 -29.75 -50.38
C PRO A 2 11.25 -30.10 -48.90
N SER A 3 12.51 -30.08 -48.46
CA SER A 3 12.97 -30.40 -47.12
C SER A 3 12.54 -29.32 -46.12
N ILE A 4 11.80 -29.72 -45.08
CA ILE A 4 11.46 -28.86 -43.93
C ILE A 4 12.75 -28.62 -43.11
N PRO A 5 13.14 -27.36 -42.85
CA PRO A 5 14.38 -27.07 -42.12
C PRO A 5 14.21 -27.43 -40.63
N ARG A 6 15.18 -28.19 -40.08
CA ARG A 6 15.23 -28.51 -38.65
C ARG A 6 15.47 -27.22 -37.83
N PRO A 7 14.75 -27.02 -36.71
CA PRO A 7 14.90 -25.82 -35.89
C PRO A 7 16.30 -25.74 -35.28
N ARG A 8 16.87 -24.53 -35.25
CA ARG A 8 18.21 -24.26 -34.69
C ARG A 8 18.17 -24.41 -33.16
N PRO A 9 19.24 -24.93 -32.51
CA PRO A 9 19.27 -25.18 -31.05
C PRO A 9 18.98 -23.94 -30.18
N ARG A 10 19.18 -22.72 -30.72
CA ARG A 10 18.75 -21.44 -30.12
C ARG A 10 17.25 -21.36 -29.87
N GLN A 11 16.41 -21.84 -30.80
CA GLN A 11 14.95 -21.77 -30.68
C GLN A 11 14.42 -22.77 -29.65
N ILE A 12 15.07 -23.94 -29.52
CA ILE A 12 14.70 -24.96 -28.56
C ILE A 12 15.05 -24.52 -27.13
N ALA A 13 16.25 -23.95 -26.93
CA ALA A 13 16.67 -23.47 -25.61
C ALA A 13 15.85 -22.25 -25.14
N THR A 14 15.57 -21.29 -26.02
CA THR A 14 14.71 -20.14 -25.69
C THR A 14 13.27 -20.59 -25.45
N ALA A 15 12.74 -21.53 -26.24
CA ALA A 15 11.43 -22.11 -25.98
C ALA A 15 11.38 -22.83 -24.62
N LEU A 16 12.42 -23.59 -24.25
CA LEU A 16 12.48 -24.26 -22.94
C LEU A 16 12.55 -23.29 -21.77
N VAL A 17 13.30 -22.19 -21.88
CA VAL A 17 13.37 -21.15 -20.83
C VAL A 17 12.05 -20.38 -20.75
N VAL A 18 11.45 -20.02 -21.88
CA VAL A 18 10.14 -19.36 -21.91
C VAL A 18 9.06 -20.28 -21.36
N VAL A 19 9.10 -21.59 -21.66
CA VAL A 19 8.18 -22.57 -21.09
C VAL A 19 8.44 -22.78 -19.60
N ALA A 20 9.68 -22.76 -19.13
CA ALA A 20 9.99 -22.89 -17.69
C ALA A 20 9.62 -21.63 -16.90
N VAL A 21 9.84 -20.44 -17.45
CA VAL A 21 9.42 -19.16 -16.86
C VAL A 21 7.92 -19.00 -16.94
N ALA A 22 7.28 -19.39 -18.05
CA ALA A 22 5.83 -19.42 -18.16
C ALA A 22 5.22 -20.47 -17.24
N ALA A 23 5.84 -21.64 -17.05
CA ALA A 23 5.41 -22.65 -16.09
C ALA A 23 5.62 -22.20 -14.64
N GLY A 24 6.72 -21.51 -14.34
CA GLY A 24 6.96 -20.91 -13.02
C GLY A 24 6.02 -19.74 -12.74
N ALA A 25 5.73 -18.92 -13.74
CA ALA A 25 4.74 -17.84 -13.68
C ALA A 25 3.31 -18.39 -13.63
N LEU A 26 2.99 -19.47 -14.34
CA LEU A 26 1.73 -20.18 -14.23
C LEU A 26 1.61 -20.79 -12.83
N VAL A 27 2.61 -21.47 -12.28
CA VAL A 27 2.54 -21.98 -10.91
C VAL A 27 2.41 -20.85 -9.89
N TRP A 28 3.03 -19.69 -10.10
CA TRP A 28 2.88 -18.51 -9.23
C TRP A 28 1.50 -17.83 -9.40
N LEU A 29 0.97 -17.76 -10.62
CA LEU A 29 -0.35 -17.17 -10.90
C LEU A 29 -1.50 -18.14 -10.57
N ASN A 30 -1.25 -19.46 -10.56
CA ASN A 30 -2.22 -20.52 -10.30
C ASN A 30 -2.15 -21.07 -8.86
N THR A 31 -1.37 -20.45 -7.97
CA THR A 31 -1.53 -20.69 -6.51
C THR A 31 -2.72 -19.95 -5.91
N GLY A 32 -3.41 -19.11 -6.69
CA GLY A 32 -4.78 -18.73 -6.39
C GLY A 32 -5.71 -19.72 -7.08
N ASP A 33 -5.99 -20.85 -6.43
CA ASP A 33 -7.21 -21.59 -6.77
C ASP A 33 -8.35 -20.58 -6.60
N GLU A 34 -9.06 -20.23 -7.68
CA GLU A 34 -10.34 -19.54 -7.55
C GLU A 34 -11.18 -20.40 -6.58
N PRO A 35 -11.61 -19.84 -5.45
CA PRO A 35 -12.27 -20.65 -4.44
C PRO A 35 -13.53 -21.29 -5.06
N PRO A 36 -13.82 -22.55 -4.71
CA PRO A 36 -14.85 -23.32 -5.41
C PRO A 36 -16.18 -22.56 -5.42
N PRO A 37 -16.93 -22.61 -6.53
CA PRO A 37 -18.17 -21.86 -6.67
C PRO A 37 -19.19 -22.33 -5.63
N VAL A 38 -19.62 -21.41 -4.75
CA VAL A 38 -20.61 -21.68 -3.71
C VAL A 38 -22.02 -21.52 -4.28
N THR A 39 -22.82 -22.58 -4.21
CA THR A 39 -24.24 -22.50 -4.57
C THR A 39 -25.05 -21.97 -3.39
N THR A 40 -25.86 -20.93 -3.60
CA THR A 40 -26.70 -20.33 -2.56
C THR A 40 -28.19 -20.58 -2.82
N ARG A 41 -28.98 -20.74 -1.76
CA ARG A 41 -30.45 -20.83 -1.81
C ARG A 41 -31.07 -19.87 -0.79
N ASP A 42 -31.67 -18.79 -1.28
CA ASP A 42 -32.45 -17.87 -0.45
C ASP A 42 -33.84 -18.44 -0.15
N ALA A 43 -34.27 -18.34 1.11
CA ALA A 43 -35.60 -18.76 1.53
C ALA A 43 -36.10 -17.92 2.70
N ALA A 44 -37.41 -17.67 2.73
CA ALA A 44 -38.09 -17.14 3.91
C ALA A 44 -38.84 -18.28 4.60
N LEU A 45 -38.25 -18.83 5.66
CA LEU A 45 -38.77 -19.98 6.38
C LEU A 45 -39.83 -19.54 7.39
N THR A 46 -40.92 -20.31 7.52
CA THR A 46 -41.89 -20.13 8.60
C THR A 46 -41.54 -21.12 9.72
N LEU A 47 -41.06 -20.60 10.84
CA LEU A 47 -40.60 -21.37 11.99
C LEU A 47 -41.66 -21.31 13.11
N GLN A 48 -41.75 -22.37 13.91
CA GLN A 48 -42.56 -22.39 15.14
C GLN A 48 -41.69 -21.93 16.32
N SER A 49 -42.10 -20.86 16.98
CA SER A 49 -41.35 -20.13 17.99
C SER A 49 -42.27 -19.64 19.12
N GLY A 50 -41.80 -18.71 19.95
CA GLY A 50 -42.50 -18.30 21.16
C GLY A 50 -42.19 -19.22 22.35
N PRO A 51 -42.64 -18.86 23.56
CA PRO A 51 -42.32 -19.60 24.79
C PRO A 51 -42.67 -21.09 24.70
N ASP A 52 -43.82 -21.40 24.09
CA ASP A 52 -44.34 -22.76 23.93
C ASP A 52 -44.01 -23.38 22.54
N ARG A 53 -43.26 -22.65 21.69
CA ARG A 53 -42.87 -23.06 20.33
C ARG A 53 -44.05 -23.37 19.41
N ASP A 54 -45.12 -22.60 19.49
CA ASP A 54 -46.36 -22.72 18.72
C ASP A 54 -46.75 -21.43 17.95
N GLU A 55 -45.93 -20.39 18.04
CA GLU A 55 -46.12 -19.12 17.32
C GLU A 55 -45.35 -19.13 15.99
N PRO A 56 -46.02 -18.96 14.84
CA PRO A 56 -45.33 -18.89 13.55
C PRO A 56 -44.60 -17.55 13.40
N VAL A 57 -43.32 -17.61 13.02
CA VAL A 57 -42.53 -16.44 12.63
C VAL A 57 -41.81 -16.68 11.30
N ARG A 58 -41.82 -15.68 10.43
CA ARG A 58 -41.12 -15.76 9.14
C ARG A 58 -39.70 -15.20 9.26
N VAL A 59 -38.72 -16.04 8.97
CA VAL A 59 -37.29 -15.73 9.08
C VAL A 59 -36.62 -15.81 7.71
N ASP A 60 -35.92 -14.74 7.30
CA ASP A 60 -35.16 -14.66 6.06
C ASP A 60 -33.81 -15.36 6.21
N THR A 61 -33.53 -16.32 5.34
CA THR A 61 -32.36 -17.22 5.39
C THR A 61 -31.67 -17.33 4.04
N THR A 62 -30.39 -17.70 4.07
CA THR A 62 -29.61 -18.12 2.92
C THR A 62 -28.82 -19.36 3.29
N LEU A 63 -29.05 -20.44 2.53
CA LEU A 63 -28.28 -21.69 2.64
C LEU A 63 -27.16 -21.68 1.62
N TYR A 64 -25.93 -21.96 2.06
CA TYR A 64 -24.73 -22.03 1.25
C TYR A 64 -24.27 -23.48 1.21
N LEU A 65 -24.13 -24.02 0.00
CA LEU A 65 -23.80 -25.42 -0.21
C LEU A 65 -22.34 -25.58 -0.65
N PRO A 66 -21.61 -26.51 -0.02
CA PRO A 66 -20.28 -26.89 -0.47
C PRO A 66 -20.37 -27.76 -1.73
N GLU A 67 -19.23 -28.02 -2.36
CA GLU A 67 -19.16 -28.87 -3.55
C GLU A 67 -19.63 -30.30 -3.29
N THR A 68 -19.35 -30.84 -2.08
CA THR A 68 -19.72 -32.19 -1.69
C THR A 68 -20.72 -32.16 -0.54
N THR A 69 -21.86 -32.83 -0.72
CA THR A 69 -22.89 -33.05 0.32
C THR A 69 -23.23 -34.56 0.40
N PRO A 70 -23.69 -35.08 1.55
CA PRO A 70 -23.95 -34.36 2.80
C PRO A 70 -22.68 -33.90 3.53
N ALA A 71 -22.77 -32.76 4.22
CA ALA A 71 -21.70 -32.23 5.06
C ALA A 71 -22.25 -31.67 6.38
N PRO A 72 -21.43 -31.55 7.46
CA PRO A 72 -21.86 -30.85 8.66
C PRO A 72 -22.27 -29.41 8.38
N ALA A 73 -23.19 -28.90 9.19
CA ALA A 73 -23.69 -27.55 9.04
C ALA A 73 -23.01 -26.57 10.00
N VAL A 74 -22.89 -25.31 9.60
CA VAL A 74 -22.50 -24.21 10.49
C VAL A 74 -23.54 -23.10 10.40
N LEU A 75 -24.21 -22.81 11.51
CA LEU A 75 -25.07 -21.62 11.63
C LEU A 75 -24.21 -20.38 11.84
N VAL A 76 -24.43 -19.36 11.01
CA VAL A 76 -23.70 -18.08 11.04
C VAL A 76 -24.66 -16.97 11.44
N ALA A 77 -24.63 -16.59 12.72
CA ALA A 77 -25.50 -15.57 13.29
C ALA A 77 -24.93 -14.15 13.07
N HIS A 78 -25.78 -13.21 12.66
CA HIS A 78 -25.36 -11.83 12.40
C HIS A 78 -25.19 -10.98 13.68
N GLY A 79 -24.35 -9.96 13.61
CA GLY A 79 -24.19 -8.95 14.66
C GLY A 79 -25.38 -7.99 14.75
N PHE A 80 -25.47 -7.22 15.84
CA PHE A 80 -26.61 -6.31 16.07
C PHE A 80 -26.67 -5.23 14.98
N GLY A 81 -27.86 -4.94 14.47
CA GLY A 81 -28.05 -3.99 13.36
C GLY A 81 -27.70 -4.56 11.98
N GLY A 82 -27.11 -5.75 11.91
CA GLY A 82 -26.87 -6.49 10.69
C GLY A 82 -28.07 -7.35 10.25
N SER A 83 -27.80 -8.21 9.29
CA SER A 83 -28.75 -9.18 8.70
C SER A 83 -27.96 -10.35 8.11
N LYS A 84 -28.62 -11.32 7.48
CA LYS A 84 -27.94 -12.42 6.78
C LYS A 84 -26.90 -11.93 5.76
N GLU A 85 -27.14 -10.78 5.12
CA GLU A 85 -26.23 -10.17 4.16
C GLU A 85 -24.91 -9.70 4.81
N SER A 86 -24.93 -9.34 6.10
CA SER A 86 -23.74 -8.86 6.83
C SER A 86 -22.71 -9.96 7.17
N VAL A 87 -23.10 -11.23 6.97
CA VAL A 87 -22.29 -12.42 7.22
C VAL A 87 -22.17 -13.32 5.98
N ASP A 88 -22.54 -12.80 4.80
CA ASP A 88 -22.48 -13.55 3.52
C ASP A 88 -21.06 -14.01 3.21
N SER A 89 -20.05 -13.15 3.43
CA SER A 89 -18.64 -13.51 3.23
C SER A 89 -18.19 -14.67 4.11
N ASP A 90 -18.58 -14.64 5.40
CA ASP A 90 -18.20 -15.65 6.39
C ASP A 90 -18.88 -17.00 6.06
N ALA A 91 -20.16 -16.97 5.68
CA ALA A 91 -20.90 -18.15 5.27
C ALA A 91 -20.36 -18.76 3.96
N ARG A 92 -19.94 -17.93 3.00
CA ARG A 92 -19.29 -18.40 1.76
C ARG A 92 -17.97 -19.08 2.04
N GLU A 93 -17.14 -18.50 2.90
CA GLU A 93 -15.83 -19.10 3.23
C GLU A 93 -16.00 -20.47 3.89
N LEU A 94 -16.94 -20.61 4.82
CA LEU A 94 -17.27 -21.90 5.42
C LEU A 94 -17.79 -22.91 4.37
N ALA A 95 -18.61 -22.46 3.42
CA ALA A 95 -19.05 -23.32 2.32
C ALA A 95 -17.90 -23.75 1.39
N GLN A 96 -16.96 -22.85 1.10
CA GLN A 96 -15.74 -23.16 0.34
C GLN A 96 -14.84 -24.17 1.07
N ARG A 97 -14.85 -24.13 2.41
CA ARG A 97 -14.15 -25.10 3.27
C ARG A 97 -14.87 -26.45 3.37
N GLY A 98 -16.08 -26.57 2.84
CA GLY A 98 -16.82 -27.83 2.75
C GLY A 98 -17.93 -28.00 3.80
N PHE A 99 -18.42 -26.92 4.41
CA PHE A 99 -19.57 -26.94 5.32
C PHE A 99 -20.86 -26.53 4.61
N VAL A 100 -22.00 -27.03 5.08
CA VAL A 100 -23.28 -26.38 4.77
C VAL A 100 -23.43 -25.16 5.68
N ALA A 101 -23.25 -23.94 5.17
CA ALA A 101 -23.44 -22.75 5.99
C ALA A 101 -24.88 -22.23 5.90
N LEU A 102 -25.46 -21.85 7.03
CA LEU A 102 -26.78 -21.23 7.10
C LEU A 102 -26.67 -19.86 7.75
N ALA A 103 -26.89 -18.80 6.97
CA ALA A 103 -27.04 -17.44 7.47
C ALA A 103 -28.53 -17.09 7.55
N TRP A 104 -28.93 -16.31 8.56
CA TRP A 104 -30.29 -15.80 8.67
C TRP A 104 -30.31 -14.41 9.27
N SER A 105 -31.38 -13.66 9.02
CA SER A 105 -31.70 -12.43 9.72
C SER A 105 -32.58 -12.79 10.92
N ALA A 106 -32.18 -12.49 12.14
CA ALA A 106 -33.01 -12.67 13.32
C ALA A 106 -34.29 -11.81 13.23
N ARG A 107 -35.31 -12.15 14.01
CA ARG A 107 -36.57 -11.39 14.06
C ARG A 107 -36.34 -9.89 14.25
N GLY A 108 -37.13 -9.07 13.57
CA GLY A 108 -36.98 -7.62 13.56
C GLY A 108 -35.77 -7.07 12.75
N PHE A 109 -34.92 -7.94 12.19
CA PHE A 109 -33.84 -7.55 11.30
C PHE A 109 -34.09 -7.96 9.85
N GLY A 110 -33.46 -7.25 8.91
CA GLY A 110 -33.58 -7.53 7.48
C GLY A 110 -35.04 -7.63 7.02
N ARG A 111 -35.38 -8.77 6.40
CA ARG A 111 -36.73 -9.11 5.93
C ARG A 111 -37.49 -10.04 6.88
N SER A 112 -36.94 -10.36 8.05
CA SER A 112 -37.58 -11.22 9.03
C SER A 112 -38.67 -10.48 9.80
N GLU A 113 -39.75 -11.19 10.12
CA GLU A 113 -40.88 -10.68 10.89
C GLU A 113 -40.56 -10.67 12.41
N GLY A 114 -41.49 -10.17 13.23
CA GLY A 114 -41.35 -10.12 14.69
C GLY A 114 -40.62 -8.89 15.23
N GLN A 115 -40.39 -8.88 16.55
CA GLN A 115 -39.75 -7.79 17.30
C GLN A 115 -38.45 -8.26 17.95
N ILE A 116 -37.51 -7.34 18.15
CA ILE A 116 -36.18 -7.59 18.74
C ILE A 116 -36.33 -7.71 20.27
N GLY A 117 -36.11 -8.91 20.79
CA GLY A 117 -36.09 -9.30 22.21
C GLY A 117 -34.69 -9.31 22.85
N LEU A 118 -33.64 -9.02 22.07
CA LEU A 118 -32.23 -9.06 22.48
C LEU A 118 -31.72 -10.47 22.79
N ASN A 119 -31.90 -11.43 21.87
CA ASN A 119 -31.62 -12.86 22.10
C ASN A 119 -32.50 -13.46 23.19
N ASP A 120 -33.80 -13.13 23.19
CA ASP A 120 -34.71 -13.64 24.19
C ASP A 120 -34.78 -15.19 24.09
N PRO A 121 -34.57 -15.93 25.20
CA PRO A 121 -34.64 -17.39 25.22
C PRO A 121 -35.95 -17.97 24.69
N ASP A 122 -37.06 -17.27 24.88
CA ASP A 122 -38.39 -17.73 24.48
C ASP A 122 -38.69 -17.39 23.01
N TYR A 123 -37.85 -16.57 22.36
CA TYR A 123 -38.08 -16.05 21.02
C TYR A 123 -36.87 -16.28 20.09
N GLU A 124 -35.91 -15.36 20.00
CA GLU A 124 -34.76 -15.51 19.07
C GLU A 124 -33.99 -16.83 19.24
N VAL A 125 -33.82 -17.30 20.48
CA VAL A 125 -33.13 -18.56 20.72
C VAL A 125 -33.99 -19.74 20.24
N ASN A 126 -35.31 -19.68 20.44
CA ASN A 126 -36.26 -20.68 19.92
C ASN A 126 -36.34 -20.65 18.39
N ASP A 127 -36.18 -19.49 17.74
CA ASP A 127 -36.04 -19.39 16.27
C ASP A 127 -34.81 -20.17 15.81
N ALA A 128 -33.67 -19.97 16.48
CA ALA A 128 -32.44 -20.66 16.14
C ALA A 128 -32.56 -22.19 16.38
N ARG A 129 -33.26 -22.62 17.43
CA ARG A 129 -33.60 -24.05 17.64
C ARG A 129 -34.49 -24.62 16.54
N ALA A 130 -35.46 -23.85 16.06
CA ALA A 130 -36.29 -24.25 14.93
C ALA A 130 -35.49 -24.32 13.60
N LEU A 131 -34.45 -23.50 13.43
CA LEU A 131 -33.50 -23.64 12.33
C LEU A 131 -32.69 -24.93 12.43
N VAL A 132 -32.27 -25.34 13.63
CA VAL A 132 -31.63 -26.64 13.86
C VAL A 132 -32.59 -27.78 13.48
N ASP A 133 -33.87 -27.70 13.87
CA ASP A 133 -34.89 -28.67 13.46
C ASP A 133 -35.02 -28.74 11.93
N TRP A 134 -35.02 -27.59 11.26
CA TRP A 134 -35.10 -27.53 9.81
C TRP A 134 -33.86 -28.14 9.13
N LEU A 135 -32.64 -27.85 9.60
CA LEU A 135 -31.41 -28.46 9.09
C LEU A 135 -31.44 -29.99 9.23
N ALA A 136 -32.02 -30.52 10.30
CA ALA A 136 -32.19 -31.96 10.50
C ALA A 136 -33.05 -32.63 9.41
N THR A 137 -33.90 -31.86 8.71
CA THR A 137 -34.72 -32.36 7.60
C THR A 137 -33.98 -32.40 6.26
N LEU A 138 -32.91 -31.63 6.10
CA LEU A 138 -32.23 -31.48 4.82
C LEU A 138 -31.40 -32.72 4.46
N PRO A 139 -31.43 -33.21 3.21
CA PRO A 139 -30.52 -34.27 2.76
C PRO A 139 -29.09 -33.78 2.58
N GLU A 140 -28.85 -32.48 2.41
CA GLU A 140 -27.52 -31.90 2.27
C GLU A 140 -26.71 -31.87 3.58
N VAL A 141 -27.37 -32.07 4.73
CA VAL A 141 -26.76 -31.95 6.07
C VAL A 141 -26.48 -33.34 6.64
N THR A 142 -25.24 -33.55 7.10
CA THR A 142 -24.85 -34.76 7.84
C THR A 142 -25.56 -34.81 9.19
N LYS A 143 -25.99 -36.01 9.60
CA LYS A 143 -26.76 -36.23 10.83
C LYS A 143 -26.08 -37.29 11.67
N ASP A 144 -25.93 -37.04 12.96
CA ASP A 144 -25.42 -38.05 13.91
C ASP A 144 -26.52 -39.05 14.29
N ALA A 145 -27.77 -38.61 14.30
CA ALA A 145 -28.97 -39.46 14.48
C ALA A 145 -30.20 -38.86 13.76
N PRO A 146 -31.31 -39.61 13.60
CA PRO A 146 -32.55 -39.04 13.06
C PRO A 146 -33.03 -37.84 13.88
N GLY A 147 -33.16 -36.67 13.24
CA GLY A 147 -33.54 -35.41 13.92
C GLY A 147 -32.38 -34.67 14.59
N ASP A 148 -31.16 -35.18 14.46
CA ASP A 148 -29.95 -34.66 15.10
C ASP A 148 -28.89 -34.32 14.03
N PRO A 149 -28.89 -33.07 13.52
CA PRO A 149 -27.93 -32.62 12.52
C PRO A 149 -26.58 -32.34 13.17
N LYS A 150 -25.50 -32.72 12.51
CA LYS A 150 -24.17 -32.38 12.96
C LYS A 150 -23.88 -30.90 12.69
N VAL A 151 -23.80 -30.09 13.75
CA VAL A 151 -23.91 -28.64 13.62
C VAL A 151 -23.00 -27.84 14.57
N GLY A 152 -22.24 -26.92 13.97
CA GLY A 152 -21.53 -25.86 14.69
C GLY A 152 -22.30 -24.53 14.63
N VAL A 153 -21.98 -23.61 15.55
CA VAL A 153 -22.57 -22.26 15.57
C VAL A 153 -21.49 -21.21 15.81
N THR A 154 -21.50 -20.16 15.00
CA THR A 154 -20.62 -18.99 15.13
C THR A 154 -21.41 -17.70 14.88
N GLY A 155 -20.79 -16.57 15.22
CA GLY A 155 -21.36 -15.25 15.02
C GLY A 155 -20.57 -14.19 15.79
N GLY A 156 -20.57 -12.98 15.25
CA GLY A 156 -19.97 -11.80 15.90
C GLY A 156 -20.98 -11.07 16.79
N SER A 157 -20.53 -10.46 17.88
CA SER A 157 -21.34 -9.52 18.66
C SER A 157 -22.65 -10.17 19.14
N TYR A 158 -23.80 -9.59 18.82
CA TYR A 158 -25.13 -10.17 19.07
C TYR A 158 -25.28 -11.64 18.63
N GLY A 159 -24.73 -12.01 17.47
CA GLY A 159 -24.78 -13.38 16.96
C GLY A 159 -23.90 -14.34 17.75
N GLY A 160 -22.79 -13.87 18.31
CA GLY A 160 -21.96 -14.66 19.22
C GLY A 160 -22.65 -14.95 20.56
N ALA A 161 -23.47 -14.02 21.04
CA ALA A 161 -24.29 -14.25 22.24
C ALA A 161 -25.42 -15.24 21.94
N LEU A 162 -26.03 -15.14 20.74
CA LEU A 162 -27.04 -16.09 20.29
C LEU A 162 -26.48 -17.51 20.17
N SER A 163 -25.23 -17.68 19.70
CA SER A 163 -24.60 -19.00 19.60
C SER A 163 -24.40 -19.66 20.97
N LEU A 164 -23.95 -18.90 21.96
CA LEU A 164 -23.82 -19.35 23.35
C LEU A 164 -25.18 -19.73 23.96
N LEU A 165 -26.19 -18.89 23.79
CA LEU A 165 -27.55 -19.15 24.29
C LEU A 165 -28.18 -20.38 23.62
N LEU A 166 -27.98 -20.55 22.31
CA LEU A 166 -28.44 -21.72 21.57
C LEU A 166 -27.80 -23.00 22.09
N ALA A 167 -26.48 -23.08 22.23
CA ALA A 167 -25.82 -24.29 22.73
C ALA A 167 -26.14 -24.61 24.20
N GLY A 168 -26.41 -23.59 25.01
CA GLY A 168 -26.86 -23.77 26.39
C GLY A 168 -28.30 -24.28 26.49
N SER A 169 -29.11 -24.16 25.42
CA SER A 169 -30.51 -24.58 25.37
C SER A 169 -30.79 -25.77 24.45
N ASP A 170 -29.92 -26.07 23.49
CA ASP A 170 -30.03 -27.18 22.55
C ASP A 170 -28.73 -28.01 22.54
N LYS A 171 -28.86 -29.29 22.92
CA LYS A 171 -27.73 -30.21 23.05
C LYS A 171 -27.25 -30.82 21.74
N ARG A 172 -27.97 -30.59 20.64
CA ARG A 172 -27.58 -31.01 19.31
C ARG A 172 -26.49 -30.13 18.70
N VAL A 173 -26.22 -28.95 19.28
CA VAL A 173 -25.04 -28.17 18.89
C VAL A 173 -23.79 -28.92 19.33
N ASP A 174 -22.83 -29.10 18.41
CA ASP A 174 -21.61 -29.87 18.62
C ASP A 174 -20.40 -29.01 18.98
N ALA A 175 -20.29 -27.82 18.39
CA ALA A 175 -19.12 -26.94 18.57
C ALA A 175 -19.48 -25.45 18.42
N LEU A 176 -18.73 -24.60 19.11
CA LEU A 176 -18.95 -23.16 19.16
C LEU A 176 -17.70 -22.35 18.83
N ALA A 177 -17.89 -21.24 18.13
CA ALA A 177 -16.88 -20.20 17.96
C ALA A 177 -17.51 -18.79 18.07
N PRO A 178 -17.93 -18.33 19.27
CA PRO A 178 -18.44 -16.97 19.45
C PRO A 178 -17.32 -15.94 19.28
N VAL A 179 -17.61 -14.86 18.56
CA VAL A 179 -16.65 -13.81 18.21
C VAL A 179 -17.11 -12.46 18.77
N ILE A 180 -16.20 -11.70 19.40
CA ILE A 180 -16.39 -10.32 19.88
C ILE A 180 -17.73 -10.11 20.61
N THR A 181 -18.06 -10.97 21.58
CA THR A 181 -19.41 -10.99 22.17
C THR A 181 -19.42 -10.71 23.66
N TYR A 182 -20.62 -10.44 24.19
CA TYR A 182 -20.87 -10.27 25.62
C TYR A 182 -21.23 -11.59 26.29
N ASN A 183 -20.93 -11.67 27.58
CA ASN A 183 -21.47 -12.70 28.46
C ASN A 183 -22.71 -12.20 29.23
N ASP A 184 -22.70 -10.94 29.66
CA ASP A 184 -23.75 -10.31 30.44
C ASP A 184 -23.97 -8.85 29.97
N LEU A 185 -25.11 -8.56 29.33
CA LEU A 185 -25.46 -7.21 28.87
C LEU A 185 -25.63 -6.23 30.01
N GLY A 186 -26.10 -6.67 31.18
CA GLY A 186 -26.20 -5.82 32.36
C GLY A 186 -24.83 -5.30 32.75
N GLN A 187 -23.83 -6.18 32.77
CA GLN A 187 -22.44 -5.80 33.06
C GLN A 187 -21.77 -5.05 31.92
N ALA A 188 -22.06 -5.39 30.66
CA ALA A 188 -21.45 -4.73 29.51
C ALA A 188 -21.98 -3.29 29.29
N LEU A 189 -23.27 -3.06 29.54
CA LEU A 189 -23.93 -1.76 29.37
C LEU A 189 -23.97 -0.93 30.65
N LEU A 190 -23.92 -1.56 31.83
CA LEU A 190 -23.80 -0.91 33.13
C LEU A 190 -22.62 -1.51 33.92
N PRO A 191 -21.36 -1.34 33.46
CA PRO A 191 -20.20 -1.87 34.18
C PRO A 191 -20.03 -1.19 35.54
N ASN A 192 -19.64 -1.97 36.54
CA ASN A 192 -19.05 -1.46 37.76
C ASN A 192 -17.75 -2.25 38.04
N SER A 193 -16.61 -1.68 37.66
CA SER A 193 -15.33 -2.37 37.86
C SER A 193 -14.76 -2.22 39.28
N ALA A 194 -15.53 -1.65 40.21
CA ALA A 194 -15.18 -1.63 41.63
C ALA A 194 -15.84 -2.78 42.40
N GLY A 195 -15.10 -3.38 43.32
CA GLY A 195 -15.60 -4.42 44.22
C GLY A 195 -14.86 -4.44 45.56
N THR A 196 -15.45 -5.12 46.53
CA THR A 196 -14.84 -5.41 47.85
C THR A 196 -14.38 -6.87 47.97
N SER A 197 -14.59 -7.67 46.92
CA SER A 197 -14.22 -9.09 46.85
C SER A 197 -12.92 -9.31 46.07
N THR A 198 -12.21 -10.40 46.35
CA THR A 198 -11.04 -10.83 45.59
C THR A 198 -11.39 -11.08 44.12
N VAL A 199 -10.68 -10.45 43.20
CA VAL A 199 -10.81 -10.66 41.75
C VAL A 199 -10.40 -12.10 41.41
N ALA A 200 -11.11 -12.74 40.47
CA ALA A 200 -10.78 -14.11 40.06
C ALA A 200 -9.34 -14.19 39.50
N GLY A 201 -8.69 -15.33 39.69
CA GLY A 201 -7.29 -15.55 39.29
C GLY A 201 -7.05 -15.67 37.78
N THR A 202 -8.03 -15.35 36.94
CA THR A 202 -7.89 -15.39 35.48
C THR A 202 -7.29 -14.08 34.94
N ALA A 203 -6.87 -14.10 33.67
CA ALA A 203 -6.12 -12.98 33.09
C ALA A 203 -6.94 -11.68 33.00
N ALA A 204 -8.22 -11.75 32.60
CA ALA A 204 -9.07 -10.58 32.38
C ALA A 204 -10.27 -10.49 33.33
N ALA A 205 -10.20 -11.12 34.50
CA ALA A 205 -11.27 -11.06 35.49
C ALA A 205 -11.62 -9.62 35.91
N ASN A 206 -12.92 -9.33 35.93
CA ASN A 206 -13.51 -8.13 36.49
C ASN A 206 -14.48 -8.53 37.62
N PRO A 207 -14.42 -7.94 38.82
CA PRO A 207 -15.29 -8.31 39.94
C PRO A 207 -16.76 -7.97 39.73
N TYR A 208 -17.10 -7.06 38.80
CA TYR A 208 -18.45 -6.57 38.51
C TYR A 208 -19.30 -6.29 39.75
N GLY A 209 -19.16 -5.10 40.32
CA GLY A 209 -20.01 -4.61 41.39
C GLY A 209 -21.48 -4.45 40.95
N ALA A 210 -22.38 -4.43 41.93
CA ALA A 210 -23.77 -4.01 41.68
C ALA A 210 -23.82 -2.52 41.29
N ASP A 211 -24.94 -2.10 40.70
CA ASP A 211 -25.23 -0.69 40.46
C ASP A 211 -24.19 0.06 39.59
N GLY A 212 -23.95 -0.47 38.40
CA GLY A 212 -22.96 0.10 37.48
C GLY A 212 -23.33 1.41 36.82
N VAL A 213 -22.44 1.83 35.94
CA VAL A 213 -22.49 3.13 35.27
C VAL A 213 -22.93 2.94 33.84
N PHE A 214 -24.03 3.58 33.44
CA PHE A 214 -24.60 3.40 32.10
C PHE A 214 -23.65 3.88 30.98
N LYS A 215 -23.30 2.97 30.08
CA LYS A 215 -22.47 3.20 28.88
C LYS A 215 -23.30 3.85 27.75
N ARG A 216 -23.65 5.13 27.94
CA ARG A 216 -24.63 5.86 27.11
C ARG A 216 -24.31 5.90 25.61
N SER A 217 -23.04 6.05 25.22
CA SER A 217 -22.69 6.28 23.81
C SER A 217 -22.94 5.02 22.97
N TRP A 218 -22.41 3.89 23.42
CA TRP A 218 -22.61 2.60 22.77
C TRP A 218 -24.08 2.15 22.84
N ALA A 219 -24.73 2.29 24.00
CA ALA A 219 -26.14 1.95 24.15
C ALA A 219 -27.05 2.78 23.21
N GLY A 220 -26.73 4.07 23.03
CA GLY A 220 -27.44 4.94 22.10
C GLY A 220 -27.30 4.50 20.64
N ILE A 221 -26.09 4.12 20.20
CA ILE A 221 -25.85 3.57 18.86
C ILE A 221 -26.60 2.26 18.67
N PHE A 222 -26.49 1.36 19.65
CA PHE A 222 -27.16 0.06 19.64
C PHE A 222 -28.68 0.21 19.51
N PHE A 223 -29.29 1.09 20.31
CA PHE A 223 -30.73 1.33 20.23
C PHE A 223 -31.15 2.04 18.94
N ALA A 224 -30.36 3.02 18.46
CA ALA A 224 -30.63 3.70 17.18
C ALA A 224 -30.62 2.73 15.99
N ALA A 225 -29.69 1.77 15.97
CA ALA A 225 -29.63 0.74 14.93
C ALA A 225 -30.91 -0.12 14.90
N GLY A 226 -31.43 -0.51 16.07
CA GLY A 226 -32.67 -1.31 16.17
C GLY A 226 -33.94 -0.53 15.81
N MET A 227 -33.93 0.80 15.88
CA MET A 227 -35.04 1.65 15.42
C MET A 227 -35.07 1.86 13.89
N GLY A 228 -34.09 1.34 13.15
CA GLY A 228 -34.03 1.46 11.69
C GLY A 228 -33.24 2.67 11.17
N ALA A 229 -32.48 3.36 12.02
CA ALA A 229 -31.51 4.36 11.58
C ALA A 229 -30.25 3.67 11.02
N ALA A 230 -30.34 3.16 9.79
CA ALA A 230 -29.21 2.57 9.09
C ALA A 230 -28.18 3.67 8.74
N GLY A 231 -26.96 3.57 9.27
CA GLY A 231 -25.83 4.38 8.81
C GLY A 231 -24.79 4.82 9.84
N LEU A 232 -25.01 4.66 11.14
CA LEU A 232 -24.09 5.21 12.16
C LEU A 232 -23.04 4.24 12.75
N ALA A 233 -23.09 2.95 12.42
CA ALA A 233 -22.04 2.01 12.79
C ALA A 233 -22.05 0.79 11.88
N ASN A 234 -21.26 0.81 10.80
CA ASN A 234 -20.94 -0.39 10.04
C ASN A 234 -19.45 -0.70 10.28
N PRO A 235 -19.10 -1.53 11.27
CA PRO A 235 -17.71 -1.83 11.64
C PRO A 235 -17.03 -2.80 10.65
N THR A 236 -17.38 -2.71 9.36
CA THR A 236 -17.16 -3.76 8.34
C THR A 236 -15.77 -3.77 7.70
N GLY A 237 -14.79 -3.10 8.29
CA GLY A 237 -13.39 -3.28 7.90
C GLY A 237 -12.84 -4.54 8.57
N ASP A 238 -12.15 -5.38 7.81
CA ASP A 238 -11.32 -6.43 8.39
C ASP A 238 -10.20 -5.78 9.22
N ALA A 239 -9.85 -6.40 10.35
CA ALA A 239 -8.70 -5.95 11.12
C ALA A 239 -7.44 -6.12 10.25
N SER A 240 -6.60 -5.08 10.19
CA SER A 240 -5.38 -5.10 9.37
C SER A 240 -4.44 -6.24 9.80
N GLU A 241 -4.19 -7.18 8.89
CA GLU A 241 -3.24 -8.27 9.11
C GLU A 241 -1.78 -7.79 8.93
N PRO A 242 -0.81 -8.41 9.64
CA PRO A 242 0.58 -7.97 9.60
C PRO A 242 1.24 -8.22 8.24
N GLY A 243 1.30 -7.19 7.39
CA GLY A 243 2.09 -7.19 6.15
C GLY A 243 1.31 -6.98 4.85
N THR A 244 0.00 -6.79 4.94
CA THR A 244 -0.88 -6.47 3.81
C THR A 244 -1.26 -4.99 3.83
N GLU A 245 -0.81 -4.25 2.82
CA GLU A 245 -1.46 -2.98 2.44
C GLU A 245 -2.69 -3.37 1.62
N ASP A 246 -3.88 -3.01 2.11
CA ASP A 246 -5.10 -3.08 1.29
C ASP A 246 -4.98 -2.02 0.19
N ASP A 247 -4.73 -2.46 -1.05
CA ASP A 247 -4.72 -1.60 -2.25
C ASP A 247 -6.12 -1.02 -2.60
N GLY A 248 -7.13 -1.29 -1.78
CA GLY A 248 -8.49 -0.75 -1.88
C GLY A 248 -8.63 0.64 -1.26
N SER A 249 -8.06 1.66 -1.88
CA SER A 249 -8.32 3.05 -1.47
C SER A 249 -9.82 3.41 -1.62
N ASN A 250 -10.52 3.50 -0.49
CA ASN A 250 -11.70 4.36 -0.38
C ASN A 250 -11.50 5.28 0.83
N SER A 251 -10.77 6.38 0.58
CA SER A 251 -10.63 7.47 1.53
C SER A 251 -11.98 8.16 1.72
N ALA A 252 -12.77 7.73 2.71
CA ALA A 252 -13.88 8.52 3.21
C ALA A 252 -13.30 9.68 4.04
N THR A 253 -12.99 10.78 3.36
CA THR A 253 -12.86 12.08 4.01
C THR A 253 -14.19 12.41 4.69
N ALA A 254 -14.14 12.73 5.98
CA ALA A 254 -15.27 13.24 6.74
C ALA A 254 -15.70 14.60 6.18
N GLY A 255 -16.51 14.58 5.13
CA GLY A 255 -17.34 15.67 4.67
C GLY A 255 -18.79 15.20 4.72
N VAL A 256 -19.66 16.00 5.33
CA VAL A 256 -21.12 15.80 5.30
C VAL A 256 -21.56 15.91 3.83
N ALA A 257 -21.60 14.78 3.13
CA ALA A 257 -22.19 14.67 1.81
C ALA A 257 -23.52 13.91 1.93
N VAL A 258 -24.61 14.64 1.67
CA VAL A 258 -25.94 14.07 1.45
C VAL A 258 -25.85 13.14 0.23
N PRO A 259 -26.30 11.88 0.27
CA PRO A 259 -26.22 11.01 -0.90
C PRO A 259 -27.17 11.53 -1.99
N GLU A 260 -26.62 11.78 -3.19
CA GLU A 260 -27.43 11.97 -4.40
C GLU A 260 -28.17 10.65 -4.71
N GLN A 261 -29.48 10.78 -4.92
CA GLN A 261 -30.35 9.71 -5.37
C GLN A 261 -29.91 9.22 -6.75
N SER A 262 -29.36 8.00 -6.85
CA SER A 262 -29.32 7.27 -8.10
C SER A 262 -30.72 6.70 -8.38
N THR A 263 -31.32 7.16 -9.47
CA THR A 263 -32.59 6.68 -9.99
C THR A 263 -32.35 5.42 -10.80
N GLY A 264 -32.73 4.24 -10.27
CA GLY A 264 -32.73 3.00 -11.04
C GLY A 264 -33.15 1.77 -10.25
N GLY A 265 -34.38 1.30 -10.48
CA GLY A 265 -34.89 -0.01 -10.06
C GLY A 265 -35.75 0.00 -8.81
N ALA A 266 -37.07 0.17 -8.97
CA ALA A 266 -38.03 -0.05 -7.91
C ALA A 266 -38.12 -1.54 -7.57
N ASP A 267 -37.65 -1.93 -6.38
CA ASP A 267 -38.01 -3.21 -5.77
C ASP A 267 -39.11 -2.93 -4.73
N GLU A 268 -40.35 -3.05 -5.18
CA GLU A 268 -41.56 -2.94 -4.36
C GLU A 268 -41.61 -4.12 -3.37
N ARG A 269 -41.17 -3.91 -2.12
CA ARG A 269 -41.69 -4.50 -0.86
C ARG A 269 -40.74 -4.26 0.34
N GLN A 270 -40.36 -3.01 0.59
CA GLN A 270 -39.97 -2.65 1.97
C GLN A 270 -41.26 -2.62 2.83
N PRO A 271 -41.26 -3.18 4.06
CA PRO A 271 -42.36 -2.98 4.98
C PRO A 271 -42.56 -1.48 5.18
N ARG A 272 -43.80 -1.00 5.00
CA ARG A 272 -44.15 0.40 5.29
C ARG A 272 -43.67 0.76 6.70
N PRO A 273 -43.16 1.98 6.95
CA PRO A 273 -42.88 2.41 8.31
C PRO A 273 -44.17 2.28 9.11
N GLY A 274 -44.18 1.34 10.05
CA GLY A 274 -45.18 1.27 11.11
C GLY A 274 -45.21 2.60 11.85
N SER A 275 -46.32 2.87 12.53
CA SER A 275 -46.58 4.03 13.38
C SER A 275 -45.35 4.59 14.09
N ALA A 276 -45.35 5.89 14.38
CA ALA A 276 -44.40 6.58 15.26
C ALA A 276 -44.43 6.03 16.70
N ASP A 277 -44.07 4.75 16.85
CA ASP A 277 -43.84 4.06 18.09
C ASP A 277 -42.39 4.35 18.49
N PRO A 278 -42.15 5.00 19.64
CA PRO A 278 -40.80 5.29 20.13
C PRO A 278 -39.94 4.02 20.32
N CYS A 279 -40.55 2.83 20.34
CA CYS A 279 -39.88 1.55 20.51
C CYS A 279 -39.35 0.93 19.21
N GLY A 280 -39.69 1.49 18.04
CA GLY A 280 -39.19 1.01 16.75
C GLY A 280 -39.46 -0.49 16.54
N ARG A 281 -38.41 -1.30 16.41
CA ARG A 281 -38.51 -2.76 16.21
C ARG A 281 -38.31 -3.58 17.48
N PHE A 282 -38.09 -2.95 18.62
CA PHE A 282 -37.87 -3.65 19.89
C PHE A 282 -39.17 -4.14 20.51
N THR A 283 -39.08 -5.16 21.36
CA THR A 283 -40.18 -5.52 22.25
C THR A 283 -40.46 -4.40 23.25
N PRO A 284 -41.71 -4.28 23.76
CA PRO A 284 -42.05 -3.27 24.76
C PRO A 284 -41.18 -3.33 26.03
N ALA A 285 -40.77 -4.54 26.44
CA ALA A 285 -39.91 -4.75 27.61
C ALA A 285 -38.51 -4.13 27.42
N VAL A 286 -37.86 -4.42 26.28
CA VAL A 286 -36.55 -3.87 25.94
C VAL A 286 -36.61 -2.34 25.80
N CYS A 287 -37.66 -1.84 25.15
CA CYS A 287 -37.87 -0.40 24.99
C CYS A 287 -38.04 0.32 26.34
N THR A 288 -38.81 -0.27 27.26
CA THR A 288 -39.02 0.27 28.61
C THR A 288 -37.71 0.27 29.39
N ALA A 289 -36.96 -0.83 29.36
CA ALA A 289 -35.67 -0.95 30.02
C ALA A 289 -34.66 0.09 29.51
N TYR A 290 -34.51 0.23 28.20
CA TYR A 290 -33.61 1.24 27.63
C TYR A 290 -34.05 2.66 28.00
N SER A 291 -35.35 2.98 27.88
CA SER A 291 -35.86 4.32 28.22
C SER A 291 -35.62 4.66 29.69
N GLN A 292 -35.82 3.70 30.59
CA GLN A 292 -35.58 3.82 32.03
C GLN A 292 -34.09 4.09 32.31
N VAL A 293 -33.19 3.29 31.75
CA VAL A 293 -31.74 3.45 31.94
C VAL A 293 -31.21 4.73 31.28
N ALA A 294 -31.64 5.04 30.06
CA ALA A 294 -31.21 6.23 29.33
C ALA A 294 -31.63 7.54 30.02
N THR A 295 -32.76 7.52 30.73
CA THR A 295 -33.27 8.69 31.47
C THR A 295 -32.63 8.83 32.85
N THR A 296 -32.42 7.71 33.56
CA THR A 296 -31.98 7.73 34.97
C THR A 296 -30.47 7.49 35.14
N GLY A 297 -29.80 6.98 34.11
CA GLY A 297 -28.42 6.51 34.16
C GLY A 297 -28.21 5.24 34.98
N ARG A 298 -29.29 4.60 35.45
CA ARG A 298 -29.28 3.44 36.37
C ARG A 298 -30.29 2.40 35.92
N ALA A 299 -30.00 1.12 36.15
CA ALA A 299 -30.96 0.05 35.92
C ALA A 299 -31.71 -0.29 37.21
N ASP A 300 -33.03 -0.36 37.13
CA ASP A 300 -33.83 -0.98 38.19
C ASP A 300 -33.73 -2.52 38.15
N GLN A 301 -34.26 -3.19 39.17
CA GLN A 301 -34.15 -4.65 39.26
C GLN A 301 -34.81 -5.37 38.08
N ALA A 302 -35.93 -4.85 37.56
CA ALA A 302 -36.62 -5.44 36.42
C ALA A 302 -35.77 -5.36 35.15
N THR A 303 -35.10 -4.23 34.91
CA THR A 303 -34.14 -4.08 33.81
C THR A 303 -32.93 -4.98 33.99
N VAL A 304 -32.37 -5.09 35.20
CA VAL A 304 -31.25 -6.01 35.49
C VAL A 304 -31.65 -7.46 35.21
N ASP A 305 -32.82 -7.88 35.67
CA ASP A 305 -33.33 -9.24 35.47
C ASP A 305 -33.59 -9.53 33.99
N LEU A 306 -34.15 -8.56 33.25
CA LEU A 306 -34.33 -8.67 31.79
C LEU A 306 -32.98 -8.83 31.08
N LEU A 307 -32.04 -7.91 31.30
CA LEU A 307 -30.73 -7.94 30.63
C LEU A 307 -29.98 -9.23 30.93
N ARG A 308 -30.04 -9.71 32.18
CA ARG A 308 -29.42 -10.97 32.56
C ARG A 308 -30.09 -12.18 31.92
N ARG A 309 -31.43 -12.19 31.83
CA ARG A 309 -32.21 -13.28 31.20
C ARG A 309 -31.87 -13.44 29.72
N VAL A 310 -31.70 -12.33 29.01
CA VAL A 310 -31.41 -12.33 27.56
C VAL A 310 -29.90 -12.40 27.24
N SER A 311 -29.07 -12.63 28.26
CA SER A 311 -27.62 -12.73 28.12
C SER A 311 -27.09 -14.16 28.27
N PRO A 312 -25.95 -14.50 27.63
CA PRO A 312 -25.32 -15.82 27.75
C PRO A 312 -25.07 -16.33 29.16
N VAL A 313 -24.83 -15.45 30.14
CA VAL A 313 -24.65 -15.81 31.56
C VAL A 313 -25.80 -16.67 32.13
N SER A 314 -26.99 -16.62 31.54
CA SER A 314 -28.14 -17.45 31.89
C SER A 314 -28.03 -18.92 31.42
N ALA A 315 -27.12 -19.20 30.48
CA ALA A 315 -27.02 -20.45 29.75
C ALA A 315 -25.59 -21.03 29.67
N THR A 316 -24.53 -20.22 29.79
CA THR A 316 -23.12 -20.64 29.70
C THR A 316 -22.75 -21.77 30.66
N GLY A 317 -23.30 -21.74 31.89
CA GLY A 317 -23.12 -22.82 32.88
C GLY A 317 -23.75 -24.17 32.49
N LYS A 318 -24.46 -24.23 31.35
CA LYS A 318 -25.02 -25.45 30.77
C LYS A 318 -24.27 -25.90 29.53
N ILE A 319 -23.32 -25.12 29.00
CA ILE A 319 -22.60 -25.44 27.76
C ILE A 319 -21.55 -26.52 28.06
N THR A 320 -21.64 -27.64 27.36
CA THR A 320 -20.73 -28.79 27.49
C THR A 320 -19.94 -29.06 26.21
N GLN A 321 -20.22 -28.27 25.17
CA GLN A 321 -19.61 -28.33 23.86
C GLN A 321 -18.23 -27.66 23.83
N PRO A 322 -17.27 -28.16 23.04
CA PRO A 322 -16.06 -27.43 22.71
C PRO A 322 -16.36 -26.00 22.25
N THR A 323 -15.70 -25.03 22.89
CA THR A 323 -15.94 -23.60 22.64
C THR A 323 -14.63 -22.84 22.40
N MET A 324 -14.50 -22.22 21.23
CA MET A 324 -13.44 -21.26 20.92
C MET A 324 -13.95 -19.83 21.13
N VAL A 325 -13.55 -19.18 22.21
CA VAL A 325 -13.92 -17.79 22.52
C VAL A 325 -12.94 -16.84 21.84
N VAL A 326 -13.41 -16.11 20.83
CA VAL A 326 -12.58 -15.14 20.08
C VAL A 326 -12.97 -13.72 20.48
N GLN A 327 -12.03 -12.91 20.94
CA GLN A 327 -12.31 -11.55 21.43
C GLN A 327 -11.29 -10.53 20.94
N GLY A 328 -11.74 -9.31 20.67
CA GLY A 328 -10.89 -8.21 20.23
C GLY A 328 -10.25 -7.45 21.39
N GLU A 329 -8.96 -7.14 21.29
CA GLU A 329 -8.20 -6.30 22.23
C GLU A 329 -8.60 -4.82 22.13
N GLN A 330 -9.20 -4.41 21.01
CA GLN A 330 -9.78 -3.09 20.75
C GLN A 330 -11.31 -3.18 20.70
N ASP A 331 -11.90 -3.65 21.79
CA ASP A 331 -13.36 -3.75 21.96
C ASP A 331 -13.81 -3.02 23.23
N THR A 332 -14.25 -1.78 23.08
CA THR A 332 -14.77 -0.95 24.19
C THR A 332 -16.26 -1.21 24.46
N LEU A 333 -16.95 -1.93 23.57
CA LEU A 333 -18.33 -2.35 23.75
C LEU A 333 -18.39 -3.57 24.67
N PHE A 334 -17.72 -4.65 24.28
CA PHE A 334 -17.61 -5.92 24.99
C PHE A 334 -16.13 -6.22 25.23
N GLY A 335 -15.61 -5.80 26.40
CA GLY A 335 -14.19 -5.97 26.72
C GLY A 335 -13.76 -7.42 26.89
N LEU A 336 -12.44 -7.64 27.03
CA LEU A 336 -11.86 -8.96 27.27
C LEU A 336 -12.39 -9.63 28.56
N ASP A 337 -12.94 -8.85 29.49
CA ASP A 337 -13.59 -9.30 30.72
C ASP A 337 -14.91 -10.06 30.47
N GLN A 338 -15.58 -9.82 29.34
CA GLN A 338 -16.75 -10.60 28.92
C GLN A 338 -16.32 -11.98 28.39
N ALA A 339 -15.28 -12.03 27.56
CA ALA A 339 -14.71 -13.28 27.07
C ALA A 339 -14.15 -14.15 28.21
N ASP A 340 -13.49 -13.54 29.19
CA ASP A 340 -13.04 -14.19 30.43
C ASP A 340 -14.21 -14.84 31.20
N ALA A 341 -15.31 -14.11 31.37
CA ALA A 341 -16.49 -14.61 32.06
C ALA A 341 -17.12 -15.81 31.32
N THR A 342 -17.25 -15.72 29.99
CA THR A 342 -17.71 -16.85 29.14
C THR A 342 -16.79 -18.05 29.32
N ALA A 343 -15.48 -17.86 29.15
CA ALA A 343 -14.50 -18.94 29.22
C ALA A 343 -14.52 -19.64 30.59
N ARG A 344 -14.59 -18.87 31.70
CA ARG A 344 -14.73 -19.42 33.05
C ARG A 344 -16.01 -20.23 33.23
N GLN A 345 -17.16 -19.70 32.80
CA GLN A 345 -18.45 -20.34 33.02
C GLN A 345 -18.60 -21.62 32.20
N VAL A 346 -18.16 -21.60 30.94
CA VAL A 346 -18.16 -22.78 30.05
C VAL A 346 -17.16 -23.83 30.52
N SER A 347 -15.95 -23.43 30.92
CA SER A 347 -14.95 -24.35 31.48
C SER A 347 -15.44 -24.97 32.79
N ALA A 348 -16.10 -24.20 33.66
CA ALA A 348 -16.69 -24.71 34.91
C ALA A 348 -17.84 -25.70 34.68
N ALA A 349 -18.54 -25.61 33.53
CA ALA A 349 -19.54 -26.58 33.11
C ALA A 349 -18.91 -27.88 32.52
N GLY A 350 -17.58 -27.93 32.40
CA GLY A 350 -16.83 -29.11 31.97
C GLY A 350 -16.48 -29.15 30.48
N ALA A 351 -16.73 -28.07 29.73
CA ALA A 351 -16.41 -28.00 28.31
C ALA A 351 -14.93 -27.64 28.07
N PRO A 352 -14.30 -28.16 26.99
CA PRO A 352 -12.99 -27.69 26.54
C PRO A 352 -13.12 -26.27 25.95
N VAL A 353 -12.26 -25.35 26.38
CA VAL A 353 -12.31 -23.94 25.99
C VAL A 353 -10.97 -23.50 25.42
N LYS A 354 -10.98 -22.98 24.18
CA LYS A 354 -9.87 -22.23 23.60
C LYS A 354 -10.21 -20.73 23.71
N VAL A 355 -9.23 -19.90 24.03
CA VAL A 355 -9.41 -18.43 24.05
C VAL A 355 -8.44 -17.80 23.07
N VAL A 356 -8.92 -16.91 22.21
CA VAL A 356 -8.09 -16.17 21.26
C VAL A 356 -8.38 -14.68 21.37
N TRP A 357 -7.35 -13.89 21.66
CA TRP A 357 -7.39 -12.44 21.60
C TRP A 357 -6.67 -11.95 20.35
N TYR A 358 -7.34 -11.09 19.58
CA TYR A 358 -6.77 -10.51 18.36
C TYR A 358 -6.83 -8.99 18.42
N THR A 359 -6.05 -8.30 17.57
CA THR A 359 -5.88 -6.85 17.66
C THR A 359 -7.13 -6.02 17.31
N GLY A 360 -8.21 -6.63 16.81
CA GLY A 360 -9.42 -5.91 16.41
C GLY A 360 -10.47 -5.82 17.51
N GLY A 361 -11.75 -5.83 17.13
CA GLY A 361 -12.91 -5.66 18.02
C GLY A 361 -13.95 -4.73 17.40
N HIS A 362 -14.98 -4.32 18.17
CA HIS A 362 -15.96 -3.34 17.68
C HIS A 362 -15.33 -1.99 17.29
N ASP A 363 -14.18 -1.64 17.88
CA ASP A 363 -13.43 -0.44 17.54
C ASP A 363 -12.30 -0.71 16.53
N GLY A 364 -11.88 -1.96 16.35
CA GLY A 364 -10.67 -2.34 15.61
C GLY A 364 -10.86 -3.29 14.41
N GLY A 365 -12.10 -3.63 14.05
CA GLY A 365 -12.44 -4.47 12.89
C GLY A 365 -12.68 -5.95 13.23
N LYS A 366 -13.26 -6.69 12.28
CA LYS A 366 -13.56 -8.13 12.37
C LYS A 366 -12.27 -8.98 12.29
N PRO A 367 -12.30 -10.27 12.68
CA PRO A 367 -11.19 -11.19 12.43
C PRO A 367 -10.74 -11.21 10.97
N GLY A 368 -9.42 -11.14 10.73
CA GLY A 368 -8.85 -11.26 9.39
C GLY A 368 -8.91 -12.71 8.84
N PRO A 369 -8.58 -12.92 7.56
CA PRO A 369 -8.56 -14.23 6.90
C PRO A 369 -7.81 -15.34 7.66
N GLU A 370 -6.67 -15.05 8.30
CA GLU A 370 -5.91 -16.06 9.04
C GLU A 370 -6.72 -16.61 10.23
N LEU A 371 -7.30 -15.72 11.04
CA LEU A 371 -8.11 -16.10 12.20
C LEU A 371 -9.47 -16.70 11.79
N ARG A 372 -10.06 -16.25 10.68
CA ARG A 372 -11.25 -16.90 10.11
C ARG A 372 -10.94 -18.31 9.62
N GLY A 373 -9.76 -18.52 9.04
CA GLY A 373 -9.22 -19.84 8.74
C GLY A 373 -9.09 -20.72 9.98
N GLU A 374 -8.56 -20.20 11.09
CA GLU A 374 -8.46 -20.94 12.36
C GLU A 374 -9.84 -21.32 12.94
N ILE A 375 -10.83 -20.42 12.84
CA ILE A 375 -12.23 -20.73 13.22
C ILE A 375 -12.80 -21.85 12.33
N ALA A 376 -12.49 -21.86 11.04
CA ALA A 376 -12.90 -22.94 10.15
C ALA A 376 -12.19 -24.26 10.50
N ASP A 377 -10.89 -24.23 10.80
CA ASP A 377 -10.11 -25.40 11.22
C ASP A 377 -10.61 -25.98 12.56
N TRP A 378 -11.08 -25.11 13.48
CA TRP A 378 -11.77 -25.52 14.70
C TRP A 378 -13.03 -26.35 14.42
N PHE A 379 -13.86 -25.89 13.48
CA PHE A 379 -15.03 -26.66 13.06
C PHE A 379 -14.66 -27.93 12.29
N ASP A 380 -13.57 -27.93 11.53
CA ASP A 380 -13.09 -29.13 10.82
C ASP A 380 -12.74 -30.25 11.78
N PHE A 381 -12.00 -29.91 12.83
CA PHE A 381 -11.63 -30.86 13.85
C PHE A 381 -12.84 -31.39 14.60
N HIS A 382 -13.71 -30.50 15.11
CA HIS A 382 -14.82 -30.92 15.97
C HIS A 382 -16.02 -31.51 15.22
N LEU A 383 -16.31 -31.07 14.00
CA LEU A 383 -17.46 -31.55 13.22
C LEU A 383 -17.09 -32.67 12.24
N ARG A 384 -15.96 -32.54 11.53
CA ARG A 384 -15.54 -33.50 10.48
C ARG A 384 -14.49 -34.50 10.96
N GLY A 385 -13.83 -34.27 12.10
CA GLY A 385 -12.69 -35.08 12.54
C GLY A 385 -11.49 -34.97 11.61
N GLN A 386 -11.35 -33.83 10.91
CA GLN A 386 -10.27 -33.54 9.96
C GLN A 386 -9.33 -32.48 10.55
N GLY A 387 -8.12 -32.37 9.98
CA GLY A 387 -7.14 -31.38 10.43
C GLY A 387 -6.37 -31.78 11.69
N THR A 388 -5.56 -30.85 12.18
CA THR A 388 -4.80 -30.99 13.43
C THR A 388 -5.63 -30.54 14.62
N ASP A 389 -5.46 -31.20 15.77
CA ASP A 389 -6.11 -30.78 17.02
C ASP A 389 -5.74 -29.31 17.35
N PRO A 390 -6.72 -28.38 17.35
CA PRO A 390 -6.48 -26.95 17.60
C PRO A 390 -6.13 -26.65 19.06
N GLY A 391 -6.29 -27.64 19.96
CA GLY A 391 -6.03 -27.54 21.39
C GLY A 391 -6.98 -26.61 22.15
N THR A 392 -6.82 -26.53 23.47
CA THR A 392 -7.57 -25.62 24.36
C THR A 392 -6.66 -24.53 24.93
N GLY A 393 -5.76 -24.03 24.09
CA GLY A 393 -4.77 -23.04 24.47
C GLY A 393 -5.34 -21.64 24.65
N PHE A 394 -4.47 -20.71 25.01
CA PHE A 394 -4.75 -19.29 24.94
C PHE A 394 -3.79 -18.60 23.99
N GLU A 395 -4.33 -17.82 23.07
CA GLU A 395 -3.56 -17.05 22.10
C GLU A 395 -3.92 -15.57 22.23
N TYR A 396 -2.93 -14.70 22.12
CA TYR A 396 -3.15 -13.25 22.14
C TYR A 396 -2.13 -12.52 21.26
N ALA A 397 -2.52 -11.36 20.75
CA ALA A 397 -1.73 -10.59 19.82
C ALA A 397 -0.94 -9.49 20.54
N VAL A 398 0.36 -9.42 20.31
CA VAL A 398 1.20 -8.36 20.88
C VAL A 398 1.61 -7.39 19.78
N GLN A 399 1.09 -6.16 19.85
CA GLN A 399 1.50 -5.06 18.99
C GLN A 399 2.86 -4.50 19.46
N GLY A 400 3.87 -4.52 18.58
CA GLY A 400 5.20 -3.97 18.77
C GLY A 400 5.44 -2.68 17.99
N ALA A 401 6.71 -2.25 17.93
CA ALA A 401 7.11 -1.03 17.23
C ALA A 401 6.71 -1.04 15.74
N LEU A 402 6.50 0.16 15.20
CA LEU A 402 6.22 0.40 13.79
C LEU A 402 7.33 -0.19 12.91
N ARG A 403 6.93 -0.93 11.86
CA ARG A 403 7.85 -1.30 10.77
C ARG A 403 8.15 -0.07 9.91
N ALA A 404 9.21 -0.14 9.09
CA ALA A 404 9.63 0.94 8.19
C ALA A 404 8.52 1.40 7.22
N GLN A 405 7.50 0.56 7.00
CA GLN A 405 6.33 0.82 6.15
C GLN A 405 5.14 1.46 6.92
N GLY A 406 5.27 1.77 8.21
CA GLY A 406 4.26 2.53 8.96
C GLY A 406 3.17 1.70 9.67
N ALA A 407 3.09 0.39 9.45
CA ALA A 407 2.22 -0.52 10.21
C ALA A 407 2.93 -1.09 11.46
N PRO A 408 2.25 -1.23 12.62
CA PRO A 408 2.80 -1.88 13.81
C PRO A 408 3.08 -3.36 13.52
N SER A 409 4.20 -3.87 14.03
CA SER A 409 4.47 -5.32 13.99
C SER A 409 3.53 -6.04 14.96
N VAL A 410 2.79 -7.05 14.51
CA VAL A 410 1.98 -7.92 15.39
C VAL A 410 2.69 -9.26 15.54
N ARG A 411 2.77 -9.78 16.76
CA ARG A 411 3.23 -11.14 17.04
C ARG A 411 2.15 -11.88 17.84
N THR A 412 1.79 -13.08 17.42
CA THR A 412 0.91 -13.94 18.22
C THR A 412 1.72 -14.68 19.26
N VAL A 413 1.24 -14.69 20.49
CA VAL A 413 1.80 -15.44 21.60
C VAL A 413 0.80 -16.50 22.00
N SER A 414 1.25 -17.74 22.08
CA SER A 414 0.42 -18.89 22.43
C SER A 414 0.89 -19.51 23.74
N THR A 415 -0.05 -19.90 24.58
CA THR A 415 0.17 -20.63 25.83
C THR A 415 -0.76 -21.85 25.90
N ALA A 416 -0.35 -22.87 26.66
CA ALA A 416 -1.02 -24.17 26.68
C ALA A 416 -2.43 -24.13 27.29
N SER A 417 -2.74 -23.11 28.10
CA SER A 417 -4.03 -22.96 28.77
C SER A 417 -4.31 -21.50 29.11
N TYR A 418 -5.58 -21.08 29.08
CA TYR A 418 -5.97 -19.78 29.62
C TYR A 418 -5.73 -19.75 31.15
N PRO A 419 -4.98 -18.76 31.69
CA PRO A 419 -4.66 -18.71 33.11
C PRO A 419 -5.91 -18.73 33.99
N GLY A 420 -5.90 -19.56 35.03
CA GLY A 420 -6.99 -19.71 36.00
C GLY A 420 -8.21 -20.52 35.54
N LEU A 421 -8.19 -21.17 34.37
CA LEU A 421 -9.24 -22.12 33.98
C LEU A 421 -8.90 -23.56 34.36
N GLY A 422 -9.89 -24.32 34.83
CA GLY A 422 -9.73 -25.71 35.23
C GLY A 422 -8.60 -25.87 36.25
N ASN A 423 -7.57 -26.64 35.89
CA ASN A 423 -6.38 -26.86 36.73
C ASN A 423 -5.19 -25.96 36.36
N ALA A 424 -5.36 -25.01 35.44
CA ALA A 424 -4.30 -24.09 35.06
C ALA A 424 -3.94 -23.14 36.22
N PRO A 425 -2.66 -22.76 36.37
CA PRO A 425 -2.27 -21.77 37.38
C PRO A 425 -2.97 -20.44 37.11
N ALA A 426 -3.23 -19.69 38.19
CA ALA A 426 -3.70 -18.31 38.09
C ALA A 426 -2.70 -17.45 37.29
N ALA A 427 -3.19 -16.36 36.69
CA ALA A 427 -2.34 -15.39 36.02
C ALA A 427 -1.31 -14.83 37.01
N GLU A 428 -0.03 -14.84 36.63
CA GLU A 428 1.02 -14.19 37.40
C GLU A 428 0.70 -12.69 37.50
N ARG A 429 0.76 -12.14 38.72
CA ARG A 429 0.53 -10.73 38.98
C ARG A 429 1.84 -10.12 39.45
N ARG A 430 2.37 -9.18 38.67
CA ARG A 430 3.54 -8.40 39.05
C ARG A 430 3.07 -7.12 39.72
N GLU A 431 3.56 -6.87 40.92
CA GLU A 431 3.23 -5.64 41.64
C GLU A 431 4.10 -4.48 41.15
N LEU A 432 3.45 -3.35 40.86
CA LEU A 432 4.08 -2.10 40.50
C LEU A 432 3.74 -1.03 41.53
N ALA A 433 4.75 -0.55 42.24
CA ALA A 433 4.60 0.59 43.14
C ALA A 433 4.16 1.83 42.35
N LEU A 434 3.05 2.45 42.77
CA LEU A 434 2.57 3.73 42.26
C LEU A 434 2.82 4.82 43.29
N SER A 435 3.16 6.01 42.81
CA SER A 435 3.40 7.21 43.62
C SER A 435 2.42 8.32 43.23
N GLY A 436 1.98 9.08 44.24
CA GLY A 436 1.07 10.21 44.08
C GLY A 436 0.42 10.56 45.41
N GLN A 437 0.31 11.85 45.72
CA GLN A 437 -0.43 12.30 46.90
C GLN A 437 -1.94 12.19 46.66
N GLU A 438 -2.70 12.23 47.75
CA GLU A 438 -4.15 12.41 47.68
C GLU A 438 -4.49 13.66 46.86
N GLN A 439 -5.43 13.52 45.93
CA GLN A 439 -5.84 14.58 45.01
C GLN A 439 -7.34 14.83 45.14
N THR A 440 -7.73 16.10 45.21
CA THR A 440 -9.14 16.50 45.11
C THR A 440 -9.52 16.69 43.65
N VAL A 441 -10.54 15.96 43.19
CA VAL A 441 -11.10 16.04 41.83
C VAL A 441 -12.55 16.47 41.87
N VAL A 442 -12.97 17.22 40.85
CA VAL A 442 -14.31 17.82 40.79
C VAL A 442 -15.13 17.16 39.67
N ASN A 443 -16.37 16.76 39.98
CA ASN A 443 -17.40 16.55 38.97
C ASN A 443 -18.07 17.91 38.67
N PRO A 444 -17.90 18.48 37.47
CA PRO A 444 -18.52 19.76 37.14
C PRO A 444 -20.05 19.65 37.07
N PRO A 445 -20.79 20.76 37.25
CA PRO A 445 -22.24 20.78 37.05
C PRO A 445 -22.63 20.23 35.67
N GLY A 446 -23.59 19.32 35.64
CA GLY A 446 -24.04 18.65 34.42
C GLY A 446 -23.03 17.67 33.81
N GLY A 447 -21.90 17.38 34.49
CA GLY A 447 -20.84 16.53 33.97
C GLY A 447 -20.13 17.09 32.73
N ASN A 448 -20.21 18.41 32.50
CA ASN A 448 -19.67 19.08 31.31
C ASN A 448 -18.70 20.21 31.68
N PRO A 449 -17.54 20.35 30.99
CA PRO A 449 -17.03 19.45 29.94
C PRO A 449 -16.62 18.08 30.50
N ALA A 450 -16.74 17.03 29.68
CA ALA A 450 -16.40 15.65 30.01
C ALA A 450 -15.07 15.22 29.39
N SER A 451 -14.35 14.30 30.05
CA SER A 451 -13.15 13.67 29.46
C SER A 451 -13.53 12.83 28.23
N ILE A 452 -12.59 12.71 27.30
CA ILE A 452 -12.75 11.90 26.08
C ILE A 452 -11.74 10.78 26.18
N SER A 453 -12.19 9.53 26.17
CA SER A 453 -11.31 8.37 26.27
C SER A 453 -11.53 7.38 25.14
N SER A 454 -12.79 7.13 24.79
CA SER A 454 -13.22 6.36 23.63
C SER A 454 -14.33 7.09 22.87
N MET A 455 -14.34 6.90 21.56
CA MET A 455 -15.45 7.25 20.69
C MET A 455 -15.70 6.07 19.74
N PRO A 456 -16.93 5.53 19.69
CA PRO A 456 -17.25 4.42 18.80
C PRO A 456 -16.86 4.73 17.35
N GLY A 457 -16.17 3.79 16.69
CA GLY A 457 -15.77 3.91 15.29
C GLY A 457 -14.53 4.77 15.02
N LEU A 458 -13.88 5.36 16.03
CA LEU A 458 -12.60 6.05 15.84
C LEU A 458 -11.39 5.10 15.80
N GLY A 459 -11.47 3.91 16.40
CA GLY A 459 -10.36 2.94 16.44
C GLY A 459 -9.90 2.47 15.06
N SER A 460 -10.82 2.28 14.11
CA SER A 460 -10.52 1.88 12.72
C SER A 460 -9.76 2.97 11.95
N VAL A 461 -10.04 4.24 12.22
CA VAL A 461 -9.31 5.38 11.65
C VAL A 461 -7.91 5.50 12.28
N LEU A 462 -7.76 5.17 13.56
CA LEU A 462 -6.53 5.31 14.33
C LEU A 462 -5.53 4.15 14.16
N GLY A 463 -6.01 2.96 13.76
CA GLY A 463 -5.14 1.83 13.40
C GLY A 463 -4.16 2.13 12.24
N SER A 464 -4.50 3.10 11.39
CA SER A 464 -3.65 3.56 10.29
C SER A 464 -2.52 4.53 10.70
N SER A 465 -2.56 5.11 11.91
CA SER A 465 -1.54 6.07 12.36
C SER A 465 -1.36 6.12 13.88
N SER A 466 -0.36 5.39 14.38
CA SER A 466 0.00 5.38 15.83
C SER A 466 0.45 6.75 16.38
N ARG A 467 0.79 7.72 15.52
CA ARG A 467 1.13 9.10 15.93
C ARG A 467 -0.08 9.95 16.34
N LEU A 468 -1.29 9.59 15.94
CA LEU A 468 -2.53 10.29 16.33
C LEU A 468 -3.29 9.59 17.47
N ALA A 469 -3.18 8.27 17.61
CA ALA A 469 -3.89 7.50 18.64
C ALA A 469 -3.57 7.98 20.07
N GLY A 470 -2.31 8.34 20.36
CA GLY A 470 -1.89 8.86 21.66
C GLY A 470 -2.27 10.32 21.96
N ARG A 471 -3.10 10.99 21.13
CA ARG A 471 -3.45 12.41 21.29
C ARG A 471 -4.94 12.70 21.47
N ILE A 472 -5.80 11.67 21.49
CA ILE A 472 -7.26 11.85 21.53
C ILE A 472 -7.82 11.63 22.94
N ALA A 473 -7.18 10.78 23.75
CA ALA A 473 -7.59 10.61 25.14
C ALA A 473 -7.21 11.87 25.95
N VAL A 474 -8.22 12.66 26.33
CA VAL A 474 -8.07 13.94 27.02
C VAL A 474 -8.71 13.87 28.40
N ASP A 475 -7.88 13.87 29.44
CA ASP A 475 -8.31 14.06 30.82
C ASP A 475 -8.31 15.56 31.17
N LEU A 476 -9.40 16.04 31.75
CA LEU A 476 -9.56 17.46 32.07
C LEU A 476 -8.85 17.83 33.38
N PRO A 477 -8.07 18.93 33.42
CA PRO A 477 -7.42 19.40 34.64
C PRO A 477 -8.42 19.64 35.78
N GLY A 478 -8.10 19.20 36.99
CA GLY A 478 -8.97 19.32 38.17
C GLY A 478 -10.14 18.32 38.23
N GLN A 479 -10.33 17.50 37.18
CA GLN A 479 -11.33 16.44 37.14
C GLN A 479 -10.73 15.03 37.19
N ALA A 480 -9.40 14.92 37.35
CA ALA A 480 -8.70 13.65 37.32
C ALA A 480 -7.52 13.61 38.32
N ALA A 481 -7.43 12.51 39.07
CA ALA A 481 -6.32 12.18 39.95
C ALA A 481 -5.36 11.26 39.22
N ARG A 482 -4.05 11.44 39.41
CA ARG A 482 -3.01 10.69 38.70
C ARG A 482 -2.01 10.06 39.65
N PHE A 483 -1.65 8.80 39.39
CA PHE A 483 -0.67 8.03 40.14
C PHE A 483 0.28 7.34 39.17
N ARG A 484 1.59 7.39 39.43
CA ARG A 484 2.61 7.00 38.46
C ARG A 484 3.60 6.01 39.03
N SER A 485 4.01 5.04 38.21
CA SER A 485 5.14 4.17 38.51
C SER A 485 6.48 4.89 38.34
N GLU A 486 7.54 4.29 38.87
CA GLU A 486 8.91 4.56 38.38
C GLU A 486 9.07 4.13 36.91
N PRO A 487 10.09 4.64 36.17
CA PRO A 487 10.37 4.14 34.83
C PRO A 487 10.67 2.65 34.88
N MET A 488 10.18 1.92 33.88
CA MET A 488 10.43 0.50 33.75
C MET A 488 11.92 0.24 33.49
N THR A 489 12.53 -0.65 34.28
CA THR A 489 13.94 -1.05 34.10
C THR A 489 14.15 -2.00 32.92
N GLY A 490 13.07 -2.54 32.36
CA GLY A 490 13.04 -3.41 31.19
C GLY A 490 11.60 -3.56 30.69
N GLN A 491 11.42 -4.14 29.50
CA GLN A 491 10.09 -4.30 28.91
C GLN A 491 9.18 -5.15 29.82
N LEU A 492 7.95 -4.67 30.04
CA LEU A 492 6.90 -5.34 30.80
C LEU A 492 5.69 -5.55 29.89
N LEU A 493 5.30 -6.80 29.67
CA LEU A 493 4.09 -7.13 28.91
C LEU A 493 2.90 -7.26 29.86
N ILE A 494 2.00 -6.28 29.84
CA ILE A 494 0.70 -6.38 30.49
C ILE A 494 -0.21 -7.19 29.56
N ALA A 495 -0.77 -8.30 30.04
CA ALA A 495 -1.69 -9.14 29.29
C ALA A 495 -2.88 -9.54 30.19
N GLY A 496 -3.87 -8.64 30.29
CA GLY A 496 -5.06 -8.83 31.11
C GLY A 496 -5.48 -7.60 31.90
N ALA A 497 -6.43 -7.77 32.83
CA ALA A 497 -7.00 -6.72 33.67
C ALA A 497 -6.11 -6.45 34.89
N SER A 498 -5.51 -5.26 34.98
CA SER A 498 -4.72 -4.86 36.17
C SER A 498 -5.63 -4.49 37.33
N THR A 499 -5.19 -4.66 38.57
CA THR A 499 -6.01 -4.34 39.76
C THR A 499 -5.27 -3.42 40.72
N VAL A 500 -6.00 -2.51 41.37
CA VAL A 500 -5.43 -1.55 42.33
C VAL A 500 -6.45 -1.20 43.42
N GLY A 501 -5.98 -1.01 44.65
CA GLY A 501 -6.78 -0.48 45.77
C GLY A 501 -6.79 1.05 45.78
N LEU A 502 -7.96 1.65 45.90
CA LEU A 502 -8.15 3.10 46.01
C LEU A 502 -8.90 3.46 47.28
N GLU A 503 -8.55 4.60 47.87
CA GLU A 503 -9.36 5.28 48.87
C GLU A 503 -10.10 6.45 48.24
N VAL A 504 -11.41 6.49 48.41
CA VAL A 504 -12.29 7.55 47.88
C VAL A 504 -13.08 8.15 49.02
N ALA A 505 -13.01 9.48 49.17
CA ALA A 505 -13.77 10.23 50.17
C ALA A 505 -14.55 11.38 49.53
N SER A 506 -15.69 11.75 50.12
CA SER A 506 -16.35 13.01 49.74
C SER A 506 -15.53 14.20 50.25
N ALA A 507 -15.30 15.19 49.38
CA ALA A 507 -14.63 16.42 49.78
C ALA A 507 -15.56 17.32 50.62
N ARG A 508 -16.88 17.28 50.37
CA ARG A 508 -17.93 18.01 51.11
C ARG A 508 -19.29 17.32 50.97
N GLY A 509 -20.03 17.21 52.09
CA GLY A 509 -21.47 16.90 52.08
C GLY A 509 -21.84 15.42 51.90
N GLY A 510 -20.88 14.50 51.92
CA GLY A 510 -21.11 13.07 51.66
C GLY A 510 -21.43 12.81 50.18
N ALA A 511 -21.66 11.54 49.81
CA ALA A 511 -22.21 11.14 48.52
C ALA A 511 -23.06 9.87 48.73
N PRO A 512 -24.37 9.99 49.01
CA PRO A 512 -25.22 8.84 49.38
C PRO A 512 -25.34 7.80 48.27
N ASP A 513 -25.23 8.20 47.00
CA ASP A 513 -25.27 7.31 45.82
C ASP A 513 -23.87 6.87 45.35
N GLY A 514 -22.84 7.13 46.17
CA GLY A 514 -21.44 6.91 45.84
C GLY A 514 -20.89 7.89 44.81
N ALA A 515 -19.60 7.77 44.50
CA ALA A 515 -18.95 8.50 43.42
C ALA A 515 -18.98 7.68 42.13
N VAL A 516 -19.32 8.33 41.01
CA VAL A 516 -19.11 7.80 39.67
C VAL A 516 -17.73 8.25 39.19
N LEU A 517 -16.85 7.29 38.91
CA LEU A 517 -15.47 7.53 38.52
C LEU A 517 -15.08 6.65 37.32
N PHE A 518 -14.01 7.04 36.64
CA PHE A 518 -13.50 6.37 35.46
C PHE A 518 -11.99 6.16 35.59
N ALA A 519 -11.59 4.90 35.72
CA ALA A 519 -10.19 4.50 35.89
C ALA A 519 -9.58 4.05 34.55
N LYS A 520 -8.38 4.55 34.27
CA LYS A 520 -7.65 4.40 33.00
C LYS A 520 -6.18 4.11 33.27
N LEU A 521 -5.56 3.28 32.45
CA LEU A 521 -4.15 2.94 32.56
C LEU A 521 -3.39 3.40 31.32
N TYR A 522 -2.52 4.39 31.48
CA TYR A 522 -1.73 4.96 30.40
C TYR A 522 -0.32 4.38 30.37
N ASP A 523 0.17 4.15 29.15
CA ASP A 523 1.58 3.98 28.84
C ASP A 523 2.17 5.36 28.51
N VAL A 524 3.15 5.81 29.30
CA VAL A 524 3.74 7.15 29.20
C VAL A 524 5.20 7.04 28.79
N GLY A 525 5.50 7.55 27.59
CA GLY A 525 6.87 7.59 27.06
C GLY A 525 7.76 8.59 27.79
N PRO A 526 9.10 8.49 27.64
CA PRO A 526 10.06 9.43 28.23
C PRO A 526 9.93 10.86 27.68
N ASP A 527 9.32 11.01 26.50
CA ASP A 527 8.95 12.29 25.88
C ASP A 527 7.65 12.89 26.45
N GLY A 528 6.98 12.19 27.36
CA GLY A 528 5.72 12.59 27.98
C GLY A 528 4.47 12.26 27.16
N VAL A 529 4.61 11.57 26.02
CA VAL A 529 3.45 11.13 25.23
C VAL A 529 2.69 10.05 26.00
N ARG A 530 1.38 10.26 26.17
CA ARG A 530 0.48 9.37 26.91
C ARG A 530 -0.36 8.56 25.92
N THR A 531 -0.25 7.24 25.98
CA THR A 531 -1.06 6.33 25.14
C THR A 531 -2.03 5.57 26.03
N LEU A 532 -3.33 5.62 25.71
CA LEU A 532 -4.36 4.81 26.37
C LEU A 532 -4.57 3.54 25.54
N PRO A 533 -4.11 2.36 25.98
CA PRO A 533 -4.27 1.12 25.21
C PRO A 533 -5.75 0.80 24.98
N GLY A 534 -6.12 0.49 23.74
CA GLY A 534 -7.49 0.14 23.33
C GLY A 534 -8.53 1.25 23.55
N SER A 535 -8.12 2.49 23.89
CA SER A 535 -9.06 3.55 24.35
C SER A 535 -9.94 3.10 25.53
N ALA A 536 -9.47 2.12 26.31
CA ALA A 536 -10.30 1.38 27.25
C ALA A 536 -10.45 2.12 28.59
N VAL A 537 -11.64 2.00 29.20
CA VAL A 537 -12.00 2.69 30.45
C VAL A 537 -12.78 1.75 31.36
N SER A 538 -12.39 1.70 32.64
CA SER A 538 -13.18 1.05 33.70
C SER A 538 -14.07 2.09 34.36
N ALA A 539 -15.38 1.99 34.16
CA ALA A 539 -16.34 2.78 34.92
C ALA A 539 -16.59 2.12 36.27
N LEU A 540 -16.61 2.92 37.33
CA LEU A 540 -16.88 2.44 38.68
C LEU A 540 -17.87 3.34 39.40
N ARG A 541 -18.67 2.71 40.23
CA ARG A 541 -19.47 3.37 41.26
C ARG A 541 -19.04 2.86 42.61
N THR A 542 -18.58 3.78 43.47
CA THR A 542 -18.18 3.43 44.83
C THR A 542 -19.41 3.13 45.70
N PRO A 543 -19.24 2.46 46.85
CA PRO A 543 -20.22 2.50 47.92
C PRO A 543 -20.52 3.96 48.36
N PRO A 544 -21.61 4.19 49.12
CA PRO A 544 -21.94 5.50 49.67
C PRO A 544 -20.77 6.12 50.42
N LEU A 545 -20.47 7.39 50.14
CA LEU A 545 -19.38 8.12 50.80
C LEU A 545 -19.90 8.89 52.02
N PRO A 546 -19.34 8.67 53.21
CA PRO A 546 -19.78 9.34 54.44
C PRO A 546 -19.66 10.87 54.39
N ALA A 547 -20.60 11.56 55.04
CA ALA A 547 -20.61 13.02 55.14
C ALA A 547 -19.53 13.59 56.09
N ASP A 548 -18.97 12.75 56.97
CA ASP A 548 -17.86 13.11 57.85
C ASP A 548 -16.50 13.20 57.10
N GLY A 549 -16.48 12.83 55.82
CA GLY A 549 -15.29 12.87 54.98
C GLY A 549 -14.35 11.68 55.19
N SER A 550 -14.77 10.62 55.87
CA SER A 550 -14.01 9.37 55.91
C SER A 550 -13.91 8.73 54.52
N ALA A 551 -12.77 8.08 54.25
CA ALA A 551 -12.52 7.40 52.98
C ALA A 551 -13.12 5.98 53.00
N VAL A 552 -13.59 5.55 51.82
CA VAL A 552 -14.01 4.19 51.55
C VAL A 552 -12.96 3.55 50.66
N GLU A 553 -12.46 2.37 51.06
CA GLU A 553 -11.55 1.58 50.24
C GLU A 553 -12.33 0.78 49.20
N VAL A 554 -11.87 0.82 47.94
CA VAL A 554 -12.43 0.07 46.82
C VAL A 554 -11.31 -0.61 46.04
N SER A 555 -11.48 -1.90 45.72
CA SER A 555 -10.62 -2.58 44.77
C SER A 555 -11.16 -2.37 43.37
N VAL A 556 -10.31 -1.89 42.45
CA VAL A 556 -10.69 -1.57 41.08
C VAL A 556 -9.97 -2.50 40.12
N ALA A 557 -10.73 -3.16 39.25
CA ALA A 557 -10.19 -3.79 38.05
C ALA A 557 -10.14 -2.76 36.91
N LEU A 558 -8.97 -2.59 36.32
CA LEU A 558 -8.75 -1.79 35.12
C LEU A 558 -9.09 -2.61 33.88
N PRO A 559 -9.34 -1.97 32.73
CA PRO A 559 -9.65 -2.69 31.51
C PRO A 559 -8.54 -3.67 31.18
N ALA A 560 -8.94 -4.88 30.77
CA ALA A 560 -7.99 -5.86 30.28
C ALA A 560 -7.40 -5.40 28.95
N VAL A 561 -6.07 -5.38 28.88
CA VAL A 561 -5.32 -4.94 27.70
C VAL A 561 -4.14 -5.86 27.44
N VAL A 562 -3.69 -5.91 26.19
CA VAL A 562 -2.39 -6.48 25.82
C VAL A 562 -1.48 -5.34 25.38
N ARG A 563 -0.48 -5.02 26.20
CA ARG A 563 0.42 -3.90 25.94
C ARG A 563 1.84 -4.19 26.42
N PRO A 564 2.85 -4.19 25.52
CA PRO A 564 4.24 -4.09 25.93
C PRO A 564 4.52 -2.64 26.38
N ILE A 565 4.86 -2.47 27.65
CA ILE A 565 5.42 -1.24 28.21
C ILE A 565 6.93 -1.32 28.05
N GLU A 566 7.50 -0.41 27.26
CA GLU A 566 8.93 -0.43 26.94
C GLU A 566 9.80 -0.02 28.14
N ALA A 567 11.10 -0.28 28.06
CA ALA A 567 12.05 0.26 29.03
C ALA A 567 11.99 1.80 29.03
N ASP A 568 12.24 2.41 30.18
CA ASP A 568 12.16 3.86 30.44
C ASP A 568 10.75 4.49 30.33
N HIS A 569 9.74 3.73 29.90
CA HIS A 569 8.34 4.16 29.98
C HIS A 569 7.81 4.07 31.42
N ARG A 570 6.73 4.79 31.70
CA ARG A 570 6.00 4.73 32.97
C ARG A 570 4.58 4.25 32.74
N VAL A 571 4.03 3.59 33.75
CA VAL A 571 2.59 3.33 33.84
C VAL A 571 1.95 4.45 34.67
N GLU A 572 0.89 5.06 34.15
CA GLU A 572 0.13 6.09 34.85
C GLU A 572 -1.34 5.66 35.00
N LEU A 573 -1.76 5.47 36.25
CA LEU A 573 -3.17 5.32 36.61
C LEU A 573 -3.82 6.70 36.69
N VAL A 574 -4.93 6.86 35.98
CA VAL A 574 -5.77 8.06 36.06
C VAL A 574 -7.18 7.69 36.49
N VAL A 575 -7.69 8.41 37.47
CA VAL A 575 -9.06 8.28 37.97
C VAL A 575 -9.77 9.61 37.78
N SER A 576 -10.74 9.65 36.87
CA SER A 576 -11.46 10.86 36.47
C SER A 576 -12.94 10.83 36.88
N THR A 577 -13.56 12.00 37.02
CA THR A 577 -14.97 12.16 37.44
C THR A 577 -15.95 12.19 36.26
N THR A 578 -15.46 12.39 35.04
CA THR A 578 -16.28 12.52 33.83
C THR A 578 -15.71 11.65 32.71
N ASP A 579 -16.58 11.08 31.88
CA ASP A 579 -16.19 10.47 30.61
C ASP A 579 -17.37 10.55 29.63
N GLN A 580 -17.08 10.96 28.39
CA GLN A 580 -18.13 11.20 27.40
C GLN A 580 -18.90 9.93 27.03
N ALA A 581 -18.26 8.74 27.11
CA ALA A 581 -18.87 7.46 26.76
C ALA A 581 -19.95 7.00 27.75
N TYR A 582 -19.97 7.57 28.96
CA TYR A 582 -20.78 7.11 30.08
C TYR A 582 -21.71 8.19 30.64
N ALA A 583 -22.78 7.77 31.30
CA ALA A 583 -23.65 8.64 32.07
C ALA A 583 -22.91 9.15 33.31
N THR A 584 -22.77 10.46 33.41
CA THR A 584 -22.15 11.15 34.55
C THR A 584 -23.23 11.87 35.35
N PRO A 585 -23.17 11.85 36.71
CA PRO A 585 -24.12 12.60 37.53
C PRO A 585 -24.14 14.10 37.18
N ALA A 586 -25.34 14.68 37.09
CA ALA A 586 -25.52 16.10 36.81
C ALA A 586 -25.19 16.99 38.02
N GLU A 587 -25.27 16.45 39.23
CA GLU A 587 -24.97 17.19 40.45
C GLU A 587 -23.46 17.43 40.59
N PRO A 588 -23.03 18.68 40.85
CA PRO A 588 -21.63 18.96 41.09
C PRO A 588 -21.17 18.32 42.40
N ALA A 589 -20.01 17.69 42.35
CA ALA A 589 -19.42 17.01 43.50
C ALA A 589 -17.91 17.20 43.50
N ALA A 590 -17.27 16.97 44.64
CA ALA A 590 -15.82 16.92 44.74
C ALA A 590 -15.42 15.71 45.59
N TYR A 591 -14.42 14.97 45.14
CA TYR A 591 -13.96 13.74 45.75
C TYR A 591 -12.47 13.83 46.02
N ARG A 592 -12.02 13.26 47.13
CA ARG A 592 -10.59 13.02 47.40
C ARG A 592 -10.27 11.59 47.01
N ILE A 593 -9.23 11.42 46.19
CA ILE A 593 -8.80 10.13 45.67
C ILE A 593 -7.35 9.91 46.05
N ALA A 594 -7.08 8.77 46.68
CA ALA A 594 -5.74 8.29 47.02
C ALA A 594 -5.59 6.80 46.65
N LEU A 595 -4.34 6.33 46.60
CA LEU A 595 -4.07 4.89 46.63
C LEU A 595 -4.35 4.37 48.04
N ALA A 596 -4.92 3.18 48.16
CA ALA A 596 -5.10 2.57 49.47
C ALA A 596 -3.73 2.32 50.14
N PRO A 597 -3.65 2.29 51.49
CA PRO A 597 -2.39 2.12 52.19
C PRO A 597 -1.65 0.85 51.77
N GLY A 598 -0.44 1.00 51.23
CA GLY A 598 0.36 -0.13 50.72
C GLY A 598 -0.16 -0.74 49.41
N ALA A 599 -1.11 -0.10 48.74
CA ALA A 599 -1.61 -0.58 47.45
C ALA A 599 -0.53 -0.44 46.36
N GLU A 600 -0.29 -1.55 45.69
CA GLU A 600 0.48 -1.62 44.46
C GLU A 600 -0.48 -1.91 43.30
N LEU A 601 -0.06 -1.56 42.08
CA LEU A 601 -0.77 -1.92 40.88
C LEU A 601 -0.36 -3.34 40.47
N ALA A 602 -1.26 -4.30 40.67
CA ALA A 602 -1.05 -5.69 40.31
C ALA A 602 -1.34 -5.88 38.81
N VAL A 603 -0.31 -5.97 37.99
CA VAL A 603 -0.45 -6.16 36.53
C VAL A 603 -0.33 -7.64 36.15
N PRO A 604 -1.26 -8.20 35.36
CA PRO A 604 -1.19 -9.58 34.90
C PRO A 604 -0.14 -9.74 33.81
N VAL A 605 0.71 -10.74 33.98
CA VAL A 605 1.71 -11.17 33.00
C VAL A 605 1.38 -12.59 32.60
N VAL A 606 1.11 -12.79 31.31
CA VAL A 606 0.95 -14.13 30.73
C VAL A 606 2.18 -14.40 29.88
N THR A 607 2.85 -15.52 30.16
CA THR A 607 4.00 -15.97 29.39
C THR A 607 3.57 -17.04 28.38
N GLY A 608 4.21 -17.05 27.22
CA GLY A 608 3.90 -17.99 26.15
C GLY A 608 5.02 -18.06 25.11
N SER A 609 4.92 -19.03 24.22
CA SER A 609 5.81 -19.16 23.06
C SER A 609 5.29 -18.31 21.91
N ARG A 610 6.20 -17.71 21.14
CA ARG A 610 5.82 -17.04 19.89
C ARG A 610 5.40 -18.11 18.89
N SER A 611 4.18 -18.03 18.37
CA SER A 611 3.83 -18.80 17.19
C SER A 611 4.54 -18.17 16.00
N SER A 612 5.53 -18.88 15.45
CA SER A 612 6.08 -18.53 14.15
C SER A 612 5.22 -19.21 13.10
N SER A 613 4.45 -18.43 12.32
CA SER A 613 3.95 -18.96 11.06
C SER A 613 5.15 -19.39 10.22
N ALA A 614 5.16 -20.65 9.77
CA ALA A 614 6.19 -21.12 8.87
C ALA A 614 6.15 -20.21 7.62
N PRO A 615 7.30 -19.73 7.10
CA PRO A 615 7.29 -18.93 5.90
C PRO A 615 6.59 -19.71 4.79
N PRO A 616 5.71 -19.08 4.00
CA PRO A 616 4.88 -19.79 3.03
C PRO A 616 5.80 -20.56 2.08
N ALA A 617 5.61 -21.88 2.02
CA ALA A 617 6.49 -22.77 1.27
C ALA A 617 6.46 -22.44 -0.23
N GLY A 618 5.32 -21.96 -0.75
CA GLY A 618 5.13 -21.58 -2.16
C GLY A 618 6.15 -20.54 -2.66
N PRO A 619 6.20 -19.32 -2.06
CA PRO A 619 7.19 -18.31 -2.41
C PRO A 619 8.63 -18.77 -2.26
N LEU A 620 8.96 -19.56 -1.24
CA LEU A 620 10.33 -20.08 -1.05
C LEU A 620 10.72 -21.11 -2.12
N ILE A 621 9.79 -21.99 -2.50
CA ILE A 621 9.98 -22.93 -3.61
C ILE A 621 10.09 -22.17 -4.93
N GLY A 622 9.25 -21.15 -5.15
CA GLY A 622 9.32 -20.27 -6.32
C GLY A 622 10.66 -19.54 -6.43
N ILE A 623 11.14 -18.94 -5.33
CA ILE A 623 12.46 -18.31 -5.24
C ILE A 623 13.57 -19.33 -5.52
N GLY A 624 13.47 -20.54 -4.97
CA GLY A 624 14.42 -21.62 -5.22
C GLY A 624 14.51 -22.03 -6.69
N ILE A 625 13.36 -22.15 -7.37
CA ILE A 625 13.28 -22.46 -8.80
C ILE A 625 13.87 -21.32 -9.64
N VAL A 626 13.51 -20.06 -9.33
CA VAL A 626 14.04 -18.88 -10.04
C VAL A 626 15.56 -18.78 -9.86
N LEU A 627 16.07 -18.97 -8.64
CA LEU A 627 17.50 -18.98 -8.37
C LEU A 627 18.21 -20.13 -9.12
N GLY A 628 17.61 -21.32 -9.18
CA GLY A 628 18.12 -22.45 -9.97
C GLY A 628 18.22 -22.14 -11.47
N VAL A 629 17.18 -21.53 -12.04
CA VAL A 629 17.16 -21.10 -13.45
C VAL A 629 18.18 -20.00 -13.71
N VAL A 630 18.33 -19.04 -12.80
CA VAL A 630 19.34 -17.98 -12.88
C VAL A 630 20.76 -18.57 -12.84
N VAL A 631 21.03 -19.54 -11.96
CA VAL A 631 22.34 -20.21 -11.90
C VAL A 631 22.65 -20.95 -13.20
N VAL A 632 21.69 -21.67 -13.77
CA VAL A 632 21.86 -22.36 -15.06
C VAL A 632 22.07 -21.36 -16.20
N ALA A 633 21.32 -20.25 -16.22
CA ALA A 633 21.48 -19.19 -17.22
C ALA A 633 22.82 -18.45 -17.09
N VAL A 634 23.31 -18.22 -15.86
CA VAL A 634 24.62 -17.62 -15.57
C VAL A 634 25.74 -18.57 -15.99
N LEU A 635 25.65 -19.87 -15.67
CA LEU A 635 26.62 -20.88 -16.12
C LEU A 635 26.66 -20.98 -17.66
N TRP A 636 25.49 -20.95 -18.32
CA TRP A 636 25.40 -20.92 -19.78
C TRP A 636 25.97 -19.61 -20.38
N GLY A 637 25.72 -18.47 -19.74
CA GLY A 637 26.25 -17.17 -20.14
C GLY A 637 27.78 -17.08 -19.99
N LEU A 638 28.34 -17.64 -18.93
CA LEU A 638 29.79 -17.73 -18.68
C LEU A 638 30.49 -18.62 -19.72
N LEU A 639 29.86 -19.72 -20.14
CA LEU A 639 30.34 -20.59 -21.22
C LEU A 639 30.29 -19.93 -22.61
N ARG A 640 29.39 -18.96 -22.82
CA ARG A 640 29.20 -18.27 -24.11
C ARG A 640 30.04 -17.00 -24.27
N ARG A 641 30.31 -16.26 -23.18
CA ARG A 641 31.14 -15.05 -23.20
C ARG A 641 32.58 -15.28 -23.68
N ARG A 642 33.08 -16.51 -23.63
CA ARG A 642 34.40 -16.87 -24.21
C ARG A 642 34.43 -16.97 -25.74
N ARG A 643 33.34 -16.64 -26.46
CA ARG A 643 33.23 -16.87 -27.92
C ARG A 643 32.78 -15.68 -28.79
N GLU A 644 32.58 -14.48 -28.26
CA GLU A 644 32.15 -13.31 -29.07
C GLU A 644 32.94 -12.02 -28.76
N ASP A 645 34.28 -12.08 -28.71
CA ASP A 645 35.12 -10.91 -29.03
C ASP A 645 35.40 -10.95 -30.55
N ASP A 646 34.38 -10.61 -31.35
CA ASP A 646 34.47 -10.54 -32.81
C ASP A 646 35.06 -9.18 -33.23
N VAL A 647 36.36 -9.01 -32.98
CA VAL A 647 37.13 -7.89 -33.53
C VAL A 647 37.45 -8.18 -34.98
N ASP A 648 37.02 -7.32 -35.89
CA ASP A 648 37.43 -7.41 -37.28
C ASP A 648 38.81 -6.75 -37.44
N PRO A 649 39.90 -7.52 -37.66
CA PRO A 649 41.26 -6.98 -37.74
C PRO A 649 41.46 -6.05 -38.95
N ALA A 650 40.61 -6.12 -39.98
CA ALA A 650 40.70 -5.22 -41.13
C ALA A 650 40.18 -3.80 -40.84
N LEU A 651 39.38 -3.65 -39.77
CA LEU A 651 38.68 -2.40 -39.43
C LEU A 651 39.20 -1.75 -38.14
N THR A 652 40.31 -2.22 -37.56
CA THR A 652 40.85 -1.70 -36.29
C THR A 652 41.34 -0.25 -36.37
N GLU A 653 41.79 0.18 -37.55
CA GLU A 653 42.22 1.55 -37.82
C GLU A 653 41.09 2.48 -38.28
N VAL A 654 39.87 1.94 -38.50
CA VAL A 654 38.71 2.70 -38.95
C VAL A 654 37.86 3.12 -37.75
N PRO A 655 37.71 4.43 -37.47
CA PRO A 655 36.95 4.91 -36.32
C PRO A 655 35.49 4.44 -36.27
N LEU A 656 34.79 4.45 -37.40
CA LEU A 656 33.37 4.09 -37.45
C LEU A 656 33.01 3.46 -38.79
N VAL A 657 32.38 2.29 -38.73
CA VAL A 657 31.73 1.62 -39.86
C VAL A 657 30.28 1.33 -39.47
N ILE A 658 29.35 1.81 -40.29
CA ILE A 658 27.92 1.52 -40.20
C ILE A 658 27.55 0.70 -41.43
N ASP A 659 26.95 -0.48 -41.23
CA ASP A 659 26.60 -1.41 -42.30
C ASP A 659 25.14 -1.91 -42.17
N GLY A 660 24.31 -1.60 -43.18
CA GLY A 660 22.94 -2.09 -43.32
C GLY A 660 22.01 -1.68 -42.17
N LEU A 661 22.33 -0.60 -41.47
CA LEU A 661 21.72 -0.26 -40.18
C LEU A 661 20.24 0.11 -40.33
N SER A 662 19.37 -0.58 -39.59
CA SER A 662 17.93 -0.32 -39.58
C SER A 662 17.33 -0.32 -38.18
N LYS A 663 16.35 0.56 -37.95
CA LYS A 663 15.58 0.62 -36.72
C LYS A 663 14.09 0.79 -37.00
N SER A 664 13.31 -0.17 -36.54
CA SER A 664 11.85 -0.11 -36.50
C SER A 664 11.36 -0.04 -35.06
N TYR A 665 10.40 0.84 -34.80
CA TYR A 665 9.73 0.96 -33.50
C TYR A 665 8.38 0.23 -33.52
N PRO A 666 7.86 -0.20 -32.34
CA PRO A 666 6.49 -0.67 -32.22
C PRO A 666 5.52 0.39 -32.77
N GLY A 667 4.56 -0.03 -33.60
CA GLY A 667 3.67 0.88 -34.35
C GLY A 667 4.07 1.11 -35.82
N GLY A 668 5.09 0.41 -36.33
CA GLY A 668 5.40 0.34 -37.77
C GLY A 668 6.31 1.46 -38.30
N LEU A 669 6.73 2.41 -37.46
CA LEU A 669 7.66 3.46 -37.85
C LEU A 669 9.08 2.90 -38.05
N LYS A 670 9.58 2.95 -39.29
CA LYS A 670 10.98 2.65 -39.64
C LYS A 670 11.81 3.94 -39.61
N ALA A 671 12.47 4.20 -38.49
CA ALA A 671 13.20 5.46 -38.24
C ALA A 671 14.57 5.51 -38.95
N VAL A 672 15.20 4.37 -39.17
CA VAL A 672 16.43 4.22 -39.97
C VAL A 672 16.28 2.99 -40.86
N ASN A 673 16.70 3.08 -42.12
CA ASN A 673 16.45 2.07 -43.13
C ASN A 673 17.69 1.82 -44.00
N SER A 674 18.40 0.73 -43.70
CA SER A 674 19.56 0.23 -44.45
C SER A 674 20.65 1.29 -44.67
N LEU A 675 21.00 2.03 -43.61
CA LEU A 675 22.05 3.04 -43.63
C LEU A 675 23.43 2.37 -43.62
N SER A 676 24.29 2.74 -44.57
CA SER A 676 25.69 2.28 -44.63
C SER A 676 26.63 3.44 -44.94
N PHE A 677 27.67 3.65 -44.12
CA PHE A 677 28.76 4.60 -44.39
C PHE A 677 29.95 4.34 -43.46
N GLN A 678 31.11 4.92 -43.79
CA GLN A 678 32.36 4.79 -43.05
C GLN A 678 32.92 6.18 -42.71
N VAL A 679 33.61 6.29 -41.58
CA VAL A 679 34.31 7.50 -41.13
C VAL A 679 35.78 7.17 -40.93
N GLU A 680 36.65 7.94 -41.61
CA GLU A 680 38.09 7.81 -41.52
C GLU A 680 38.67 8.61 -40.36
N ARG A 681 39.89 8.25 -39.96
CA ARG A 681 40.59 8.86 -38.85
C ARG A 681 40.88 10.35 -39.10
N GLY A 682 40.58 11.18 -38.11
CA GLY A 682 40.83 12.62 -38.16
C GLY A 682 39.79 13.43 -38.93
N GLN A 683 38.74 12.78 -39.45
CA GLN A 683 37.64 13.46 -40.12
C GLN A 683 36.70 14.16 -39.13
N VAL A 684 36.27 15.37 -39.45
CA VAL A 684 35.04 15.96 -38.90
C VAL A 684 33.88 15.67 -39.84
N LEU A 685 33.03 14.71 -39.48
CA LEU A 685 31.88 14.28 -40.25
C LEU A 685 30.59 14.95 -39.77
N GLY A 686 29.88 15.63 -40.66
CA GLY A 686 28.53 16.14 -40.42
C GLY A 686 27.45 15.15 -40.85
N LEU A 687 26.60 14.70 -39.94
CA LEU A 687 25.36 13.99 -40.24
C LEU A 687 24.26 15.04 -40.46
N LEU A 688 23.96 15.33 -41.73
CA LEU A 688 23.08 16.41 -42.16
C LEU A 688 21.70 15.87 -42.56
N GLY A 689 20.63 16.55 -42.18
CA GLY A 689 19.27 16.23 -42.66
C GLY A 689 18.20 16.97 -41.87
N PRO A 690 16.94 16.99 -42.35
CA PRO A 690 15.85 17.65 -41.64
C PRO A 690 15.52 16.93 -40.32
N ASN A 691 14.71 17.57 -39.49
CA ASN A 691 14.17 16.92 -38.29
C ASN A 691 13.34 15.69 -38.67
N GLY A 692 13.54 14.59 -37.96
CA GLY A 692 12.92 13.30 -38.30
C GLY A 692 13.66 12.48 -39.37
N ALA A 693 14.81 12.92 -39.88
CA ALA A 693 15.61 12.15 -40.84
C ALA A 693 16.27 10.88 -40.29
N GLY A 694 16.21 10.63 -38.97
CA GLY A 694 16.79 9.45 -38.32
C GLY A 694 18.12 9.69 -37.58
N LYS A 695 18.69 10.90 -37.63
CA LYS A 695 20.00 11.27 -37.07
C LYS A 695 20.21 10.83 -35.61
N THR A 696 19.41 11.35 -34.68
CA THR A 696 19.47 11.00 -33.25
C THR A 696 19.25 9.50 -33.01
N THR A 697 18.42 8.84 -33.83
CA THR A 697 18.21 7.38 -33.73
C THR A 697 19.47 6.61 -34.14
N THR A 698 20.18 7.05 -35.19
CA THR A 698 21.50 6.51 -35.57
C THR A 698 22.53 6.72 -34.47
N LEU A 699 22.63 7.92 -33.88
CA LEU A 699 23.60 8.21 -32.82
C LEU A 699 23.32 7.40 -31.54
N ARG A 700 22.05 7.25 -31.13
CA ARG A 700 21.66 6.38 -30.01
C ARG A 700 22.05 4.91 -30.24
N MET A 701 21.94 4.41 -31.48
CA MET A 701 22.40 3.07 -31.83
C MET A 701 23.93 2.94 -31.76
N LEU A 702 24.67 3.95 -32.24
CA LEU A 702 26.13 4.01 -32.16
C LEU A 702 26.64 4.00 -30.72
N MET A 703 25.91 4.62 -29.79
CA MET A 703 26.27 4.63 -28.37
C MET A 703 25.80 3.39 -27.59
N GLY A 704 25.11 2.45 -28.26
CA GLY A 704 24.53 1.28 -27.59
C GLY A 704 23.37 1.62 -26.64
N LEU A 705 22.80 2.83 -26.72
CA LEU A 705 21.62 3.23 -25.92
C LEU A 705 20.34 2.53 -26.41
N ILE A 706 20.28 2.23 -27.70
CA ILE A 706 19.21 1.42 -28.31
C ILE A 706 19.81 0.39 -29.26
N GLN A 707 19.19 -0.79 -29.34
CA GLN A 707 19.66 -1.85 -30.24
C GLN A 707 19.08 -1.68 -31.66
N PRO A 708 19.89 -1.87 -32.73
CA PRO A 708 19.38 -1.93 -34.10
C PRO A 708 18.46 -3.13 -34.30
N THR A 709 17.47 -2.97 -35.19
CA THR A 709 16.60 -4.07 -35.63
C THR A 709 17.36 -4.97 -36.62
N GLU A 710 18.12 -4.37 -37.54
CA GLU A 710 18.98 -5.05 -38.51
C GLU A 710 20.27 -4.25 -38.73
N GLY A 711 21.29 -4.89 -39.31
CA GLY A 711 22.59 -4.29 -39.57
C GLY A 711 23.53 -4.29 -38.35
N SER A 712 24.66 -3.60 -38.48
CA SER A 712 25.64 -3.50 -37.41
C SER A 712 26.42 -2.19 -37.45
N ILE A 713 27.00 -1.84 -36.31
CA ILE A 713 27.91 -0.72 -36.15
C ILE A 713 29.20 -1.29 -35.59
N ARG A 714 30.34 -0.93 -36.17
CA ARG A 714 31.68 -1.27 -35.66
C ARG A 714 32.47 0.01 -35.40
N VAL A 715 33.18 0.04 -34.29
CA VAL A 715 34.07 1.13 -33.88
C VAL A 715 35.44 0.51 -33.61
N PHE A 716 36.48 0.94 -34.33
CA PHE A 716 37.81 0.33 -34.26
C PHE A 716 37.79 -1.21 -34.39
N GLY A 717 36.99 -1.74 -35.32
CA GLY A 717 36.81 -3.18 -35.55
C GLY A 717 35.89 -3.90 -34.55
N HIS A 718 35.57 -3.29 -33.41
CA HIS A 718 34.70 -3.86 -32.38
C HIS A 718 33.23 -3.60 -32.71
N ARG A 719 32.40 -4.64 -32.67
CA ARG A 719 30.95 -4.50 -32.84
C ARG A 719 30.32 -3.80 -31.65
N ILE A 720 29.48 -2.80 -31.92
CA ILE A 720 28.70 -2.10 -30.90
C ILE A 720 27.48 -2.91 -30.48
N HIS A 721 27.33 -3.03 -29.17
CA HIS A 721 26.13 -3.50 -28.48
C HIS A 721 26.06 -2.81 -27.11
N PRO A 722 24.91 -2.85 -26.40
CA PRO A 722 24.82 -2.31 -25.05
C PRO A 722 25.94 -2.90 -24.15
N GLY A 723 26.73 -2.03 -23.53
CA GLY A 723 27.85 -2.40 -22.67
C GLY A 723 29.13 -2.87 -23.37
N ALA A 724 29.28 -2.67 -24.69
CA ALA A 724 30.51 -3.04 -25.39
C ALA A 724 31.74 -2.29 -24.83
N PRO A 725 32.88 -2.97 -24.53
CA PRO A 725 34.05 -2.32 -23.94
C PRO A 725 34.59 -1.13 -24.74
N VAL A 726 34.47 -1.19 -26.07
CA VAL A 726 34.91 -0.13 -26.99
C VAL A 726 34.17 1.20 -26.78
N LEU A 727 32.98 1.21 -26.15
CA LEU A 727 32.25 2.45 -25.83
C LEU A 727 33.05 3.38 -24.92
N SER A 728 33.99 2.84 -24.12
CA SER A 728 34.94 3.64 -23.33
C SER A 728 35.88 4.52 -24.16
N ARG A 729 36.05 4.22 -25.46
CA ARG A 729 36.83 4.99 -26.44
C ARG A 729 35.97 6.02 -27.19
N ILE A 730 34.70 6.16 -26.85
CA ILE A 730 33.75 7.10 -27.47
C ILE A 730 33.39 8.20 -26.48
N GLY A 731 33.64 9.45 -26.86
CA GLY A 731 33.12 10.64 -26.19
C GLY A 731 31.78 11.00 -26.78
N SER A 732 30.78 11.31 -25.97
CA SER A 732 29.45 11.58 -26.52
C SER A 732 28.65 12.65 -25.80
N PHE A 733 27.81 13.32 -26.57
CA PHE A 733 26.80 14.26 -26.11
C PHE A 733 25.52 14.07 -26.93
N VAL A 734 24.51 13.44 -26.35
CA VAL A 734 23.21 13.16 -26.97
C VAL A 734 22.11 13.51 -25.98
N GLU A 735 21.06 14.23 -26.42
CA GLU A 735 19.89 14.66 -25.62
C GLU A 735 20.12 15.69 -24.50
N GLY A 736 21.08 16.59 -24.68
CA GLY A 736 21.30 17.69 -23.73
C GLY A 736 21.99 17.24 -22.43
N ALA A 737 22.63 18.18 -21.73
CA ALA A 737 23.45 17.83 -20.58
C ALA A 737 22.67 17.95 -19.27
N GLY A 738 22.44 16.81 -18.61
CA GLY A 738 21.79 16.71 -17.29
C GLY A 738 22.68 17.13 -16.13
N PHE A 739 23.22 18.35 -16.16
CA PHE A 739 24.08 18.87 -15.09
C PHE A 739 23.28 19.23 -13.84
N LEU A 740 23.89 18.98 -12.68
CA LEU A 740 23.37 19.41 -11.38
C LEU A 740 23.57 20.94 -11.24
N PRO A 741 22.49 21.75 -11.26
CA PRO A 741 22.59 23.21 -11.43
C PRO A 741 23.19 23.92 -10.21
N HIS A 742 23.13 23.30 -9.03
CA HIS A 742 23.62 23.87 -7.78
C HIS A 742 25.13 23.62 -7.55
N LEU A 743 25.74 22.73 -8.34
CA LEU A 743 27.17 22.40 -8.28
C LEU A 743 27.97 23.20 -9.31
N SER A 744 29.28 23.33 -9.10
CA SER A 744 30.18 23.95 -10.08
C SER A 744 30.33 23.08 -11.32
N GLY A 745 30.79 23.66 -12.44
CA GLY A 745 31.14 22.90 -13.63
C GLY A 745 32.18 21.82 -13.34
N ARG A 746 33.20 22.15 -12.53
CA ARG A 746 34.24 21.19 -12.10
C ARG A 746 33.66 19.97 -11.40
N VAL A 747 32.83 20.19 -10.37
CA VAL A 747 32.25 19.09 -9.58
C VAL A 747 31.32 18.22 -10.43
N ASN A 748 30.60 18.81 -11.39
CA ASN A 748 29.80 18.02 -12.34
C ASN A 748 30.66 17.06 -13.17
N LEU A 749 31.82 17.52 -13.67
CA LEU A 749 32.75 16.68 -14.44
C LEU A 749 33.40 15.60 -13.57
N GLU A 750 33.78 15.93 -12.33
CA GLU A 750 34.35 14.98 -11.38
C GLU A 750 33.37 13.86 -11.02
N LEU A 751 32.11 14.20 -10.73
CA LEU A 751 31.05 13.23 -10.45
C LEU A 751 30.75 12.34 -11.66
N TYR A 752 30.69 12.93 -12.85
CA TYR A 752 30.51 12.17 -14.09
C TYR A 752 31.65 11.15 -14.29
N TRP A 753 32.90 11.57 -14.13
CA TRP A 753 34.05 10.67 -14.27
C TRP A 753 34.05 9.57 -13.20
N ALA A 754 33.78 9.91 -11.94
CA ALA A 754 33.70 8.94 -10.85
C ALA A 754 32.65 7.85 -11.11
N ALA A 755 31.50 8.20 -11.72
CA ALA A 755 30.46 7.26 -12.09
C ALA A 755 30.90 6.23 -13.16
N THR A 756 31.96 6.53 -13.94
CA THR A 756 32.53 5.56 -14.90
C THR A 756 33.36 4.46 -14.24
N GLY A 757 33.78 4.65 -12.97
CA GLY A 757 34.65 3.73 -12.25
C GLY A 757 36.11 3.72 -12.74
N ARG A 758 36.50 4.65 -13.62
CA ARG A 758 37.85 4.73 -14.19
C ARG A 758 38.81 5.54 -13.29
N PRO A 759 40.12 5.24 -13.30
CA PRO A 759 41.12 6.00 -12.55
C PRO A 759 41.10 7.49 -12.92
N VAL A 760 41.28 8.37 -11.93
CA VAL A 760 41.17 9.83 -12.11
C VAL A 760 42.28 10.39 -13.00
N GLU A 761 43.43 9.73 -13.05
CA GLU A 761 44.60 10.10 -13.85
C GLU A 761 44.31 10.00 -15.34
N GLN A 762 43.34 9.17 -15.74
CA GLN A 762 42.92 9.00 -17.13
C GLN A 762 41.88 10.03 -17.55
N ALA A 763 41.40 10.91 -16.67
CA ALA A 763 40.32 11.84 -16.99
C ALA A 763 40.75 12.99 -17.92
N HIS A 764 42.02 13.40 -17.85
CA HIS A 764 42.58 14.55 -18.59
C HIS A 764 41.75 15.83 -18.42
N PHE A 765 41.39 16.14 -17.18
CA PHE A 765 40.53 17.30 -16.86
C PHE A 765 41.12 18.63 -17.33
N ALA A 766 42.44 18.83 -17.18
CA ALA A 766 43.09 20.09 -17.52
C ALA A 766 43.02 20.35 -19.03
N GLU A 767 43.38 19.36 -19.83
CA GLU A 767 43.39 19.45 -21.28
C GLU A 767 41.97 19.57 -21.85
N ALA A 768 40.99 18.85 -21.30
CA ALA A 768 39.59 18.95 -21.72
C ALA A 768 39.00 20.35 -21.44
N LEU A 769 39.34 20.95 -20.29
CA LEU A 769 38.87 22.30 -19.93
C LEU A 769 39.58 23.40 -20.72
N GLU A 770 40.86 23.22 -21.06
CA GLU A 770 41.61 24.12 -21.93
C GLU A 770 41.01 24.17 -23.33
N ILE A 771 40.74 23.00 -23.93
CA ILE A 771 40.12 22.90 -25.25
C ILE A 771 38.71 23.50 -25.24
N ALA A 772 37.90 23.18 -24.22
CA ALA A 772 36.54 23.71 -24.10
C ALA A 772 36.48 25.24 -23.86
N GLY A 773 37.56 25.86 -23.40
CA GLY A 773 37.65 27.33 -23.28
C GLY A 773 36.68 27.94 -22.26
N LEU A 774 36.48 27.28 -21.11
CA LEU A 774 35.63 27.77 -20.00
C LEU A 774 36.38 28.67 -19.01
N GLY A 775 37.71 28.59 -18.95
CA GLY A 775 38.54 29.39 -18.04
C GLY A 775 38.07 29.31 -16.58
N ALA A 776 38.12 30.44 -15.87
CA ALA A 776 37.68 30.53 -14.47
C ALA A 776 36.16 30.30 -14.27
N ALA A 777 35.36 30.25 -15.34
CA ALA A 777 33.93 30.01 -15.21
C ALA A 777 33.62 28.60 -14.69
N VAL A 778 34.52 27.62 -14.89
CA VAL A 778 34.34 26.22 -14.46
C VAL A 778 34.09 26.06 -12.96
N GLU A 779 34.59 26.99 -12.14
CA GLU A 779 34.42 27.00 -10.69
C GLU A 779 33.07 27.58 -10.24
N ARG A 780 32.33 28.24 -11.15
CA ARG A 780 31.01 28.81 -10.85
C ARG A 780 29.91 27.74 -10.94
N LYS A 781 28.84 27.93 -10.17
CA LYS A 781 27.65 27.05 -10.19
C LYS A 781 27.00 27.05 -11.57
N VAL A 782 26.66 25.87 -12.09
CA VAL A 782 26.10 25.68 -13.44
C VAL A 782 24.78 26.44 -13.66
N ARG A 783 23.98 26.69 -12.61
CA ARG A 783 22.78 27.55 -12.70
C ARG A 783 23.06 28.95 -13.25
N THR A 784 24.30 29.45 -13.12
CA THR A 784 24.72 30.77 -13.60
C THR A 784 25.25 30.75 -15.05
N TYR A 785 25.21 29.60 -15.71
CA TYR A 785 25.74 29.42 -17.05
C TYR A 785 24.73 29.84 -18.11
N SER A 786 25.20 30.58 -19.12
CA SER A 786 24.50 30.76 -20.39
C SER A 786 24.39 29.43 -21.14
N GLN A 787 23.53 29.37 -22.15
CA GLN A 787 23.38 28.17 -22.99
C GLN A 787 24.71 27.74 -23.63
N GLY A 788 25.47 28.67 -24.22
CA GLY A 788 26.81 28.38 -24.75
C GLY A 788 27.82 27.88 -23.73
N MET A 789 27.77 28.39 -22.49
CA MET A 789 28.63 27.86 -21.43
C MET A 789 28.25 26.42 -21.02
N ARG A 790 26.94 26.08 -21.01
CA ARG A 790 26.48 24.72 -20.72
C ARG A 790 26.89 23.75 -21.82
N GLN A 791 26.81 24.15 -23.08
CA GLN A 791 27.24 23.33 -24.21
C GLN A 791 28.76 23.09 -24.21
N ARG A 792 29.57 24.12 -23.89
CA ARG A 792 31.02 23.92 -23.69
C ARG A 792 31.33 22.96 -22.56
N LEU A 793 30.58 23.04 -21.45
CA LEU A 793 30.75 22.09 -20.35
C LEU A 793 30.37 20.66 -20.78
N ALA A 794 29.32 20.51 -21.60
CA ALA A 794 28.93 19.22 -22.16
C ALA A 794 29.99 18.62 -23.08
N ILE A 795 30.65 19.46 -23.88
CA ILE A 795 31.76 19.04 -24.73
C ILE A 795 33.00 18.71 -23.90
N ALA A 796 33.30 19.50 -22.86
CA ALA A 796 34.35 19.14 -21.90
C ALA A 796 34.09 17.77 -21.26
N GLN A 797 32.83 17.47 -20.90
CA GLN A 797 32.42 16.16 -20.39
C GLN A 797 32.64 15.05 -21.43
N ALA A 798 32.28 15.29 -22.70
CA ALA A 798 32.51 14.35 -23.80
C ALA A 798 34.00 14.14 -24.12
N MET A 799 34.86 15.11 -23.80
CA MET A 799 36.32 15.05 -23.98
C MET A 799 37.05 14.28 -22.87
N LEU A 800 36.42 14.05 -21.72
CA LEU A 800 37.07 13.34 -20.61
C LEU A 800 37.54 11.95 -21.07
N GLY A 801 38.77 11.58 -20.71
CA GLY A 801 39.38 10.35 -21.20
C GLY A 801 39.97 10.43 -22.60
N PHE A 802 39.91 11.60 -23.26
CA PHE A 802 40.44 11.89 -24.59
C PHE A 802 40.12 10.82 -25.64
N PRO A 803 38.83 10.52 -25.85
CA PRO A 803 38.38 9.45 -26.72
C PRO A 803 38.84 9.63 -28.17
N ASP A 804 39.02 8.51 -28.88
CA ASP A 804 39.49 8.53 -30.28
C ASP A 804 38.38 8.93 -31.26
N LEU A 805 37.12 8.77 -30.86
CA LEU A 805 35.90 9.13 -31.59
C LEU A 805 34.98 9.95 -30.69
N MET A 806 34.58 11.14 -31.15
CA MET A 806 33.60 12.00 -30.48
C MET A 806 32.30 12.06 -31.28
N VAL A 807 31.16 11.95 -30.60
CA VAL A 807 29.82 11.94 -31.22
C VAL A 807 28.92 12.98 -30.56
N LEU A 808 28.49 14.00 -31.30
CA LEU A 808 27.73 15.13 -30.78
C LEU A 808 26.41 15.30 -31.53
N ASP A 809 25.29 15.29 -30.81
CA ASP A 809 23.95 15.55 -31.37
C ASP A 809 23.59 17.03 -31.24
N GLU A 810 23.45 17.73 -32.37
CA GLU A 810 23.14 19.16 -32.48
C GLU A 810 23.89 20.09 -31.49
N PRO A 811 25.23 20.09 -31.50
CA PRO A 811 26.04 20.77 -30.48
C PRO A 811 25.93 22.29 -30.49
N THR A 812 25.33 22.89 -31.52
CA THR A 812 25.21 24.34 -31.71
C THR A 812 23.78 24.85 -31.60
N ASN A 813 22.81 23.98 -31.29
CA ASN A 813 21.40 24.35 -31.25
C ASN A 813 21.15 25.44 -30.19
N GLY A 814 20.50 26.53 -30.61
CA GLY A 814 20.18 27.70 -29.77
C GLY A 814 21.39 28.54 -29.34
N LEU A 815 22.51 28.47 -30.06
CA LEU A 815 23.62 29.40 -29.94
C LEU A 815 23.47 30.62 -30.86
N ASP A 816 24.03 31.76 -30.43
CA ASP A 816 24.20 32.92 -31.31
C ASP A 816 25.39 32.71 -32.28
N PRO A 817 25.48 33.46 -33.40
CA PRO A 817 26.54 33.26 -34.40
C PRO A 817 27.98 33.32 -33.84
N PRO A 818 28.33 34.23 -32.89
CA PRO A 818 29.64 34.21 -32.25
C PRO A 818 29.91 32.92 -31.44
N GLN A 819 28.92 32.41 -30.70
CA GLN A 819 29.05 31.17 -29.94
C GLN A 819 29.19 29.94 -30.86
N ILE A 820 28.49 29.91 -32.01
CA ILE A 820 28.64 28.87 -33.04
C ILE A 820 30.07 28.87 -33.59
N HIS A 821 30.60 30.05 -33.93
CA HIS A 821 31.98 30.17 -34.43
C HIS A 821 33.01 29.65 -33.42
N GLN A 822 32.85 30.04 -32.14
CA GLN A 822 33.74 29.57 -31.08
C GLN A 822 33.60 28.06 -30.84
N MET A 823 32.38 27.52 -30.96
CA MET A 823 32.15 26.07 -30.85
C MET A 823 32.87 25.30 -31.95
N ARG A 824 32.79 25.80 -33.18
CA ARG A 824 33.50 25.24 -34.34
C ARG A 824 35.02 25.18 -34.11
N GLU A 825 35.61 26.23 -33.53
CA GLU A 825 37.04 26.22 -33.19
C GLU A 825 37.40 25.16 -32.15
N VAL A 826 36.52 24.88 -31.19
CA VAL A 826 36.71 23.80 -30.21
C VAL A 826 36.74 22.44 -30.90
N LEU A 827 35.78 22.17 -31.80
CA LEU A 827 35.71 20.90 -32.54
C LEU A 827 36.90 20.70 -33.48
N ARG A 828 37.31 21.76 -34.20
CA ARG A 828 38.48 21.72 -35.09
C ARG A 828 39.79 21.52 -34.32
N ARG A 829 39.97 22.19 -33.17
CA ARG A 829 41.16 21.99 -32.32
C ARG A 829 41.23 20.56 -31.79
N TYR A 830 40.08 19.96 -31.47
CA TYR A 830 40.02 18.56 -31.07
C TYR A 830 40.39 17.61 -32.21
N ALA A 831 39.81 17.82 -33.40
CA ALA A 831 40.11 17.01 -34.59
C ALA A 831 41.57 17.13 -35.06
N ALA A 832 42.17 18.32 -34.95
CA ALA A 832 43.58 18.57 -35.28
C ALA A 832 44.57 17.70 -34.48
N THR A 833 44.14 17.08 -33.38
CA THR A 833 44.93 16.11 -32.62
C THR A 833 44.90 14.69 -33.20
N GLY A 834 44.34 14.49 -34.41
CA GLY A 834 44.22 13.20 -35.10
C GLY A 834 43.03 12.34 -34.64
N ARG A 835 42.07 12.97 -33.94
CA ARG A 835 40.83 12.35 -33.42
C ARG A 835 39.66 12.63 -34.33
N THR A 836 38.68 11.74 -34.32
CA THR A 836 37.54 11.79 -35.25
C THR A 836 36.33 12.39 -34.56
N VAL A 837 35.59 13.27 -35.23
CA VAL A 837 34.41 13.93 -34.67
C VAL A 837 33.22 13.71 -35.60
N VAL A 838 32.12 13.19 -35.07
CA VAL A 838 30.83 13.05 -35.76
C VAL A 838 29.85 14.00 -35.11
N VAL A 839 29.36 14.97 -35.88
CA VAL A 839 28.36 15.94 -35.41
C VAL A 839 27.06 15.78 -36.19
N SER A 840 25.90 15.80 -35.54
CA SER A 840 24.64 15.96 -36.24
C SER A 840 24.26 17.43 -36.33
N SER A 841 23.69 17.84 -37.47
CA SER A 841 23.09 19.17 -37.61
C SER A 841 21.97 19.16 -38.63
N HIS A 842 21.02 20.08 -38.49
CA HIS A 842 20.04 20.41 -39.52
C HIS A 842 20.36 21.74 -40.23
N LEU A 843 21.41 22.44 -39.80
CA LEU A 843 21.85 23.72 -40.36
C LEU A 843 22.99 23.50 -41.35
N LEU A 844 22.69 23.70 -42.64
CA LEU A 844 23.64 23.55 -43.74
C LEU A 844 24.90 24.41 -43.58
N ALA A 845 24.71 25.68 -43.22
CA ALA A 845 25.81 26.63 -43.03
C ALA A 845 26.78 26.22 -41.91
N GLU A 846 26.30 25.47 -40.91
CA GLU A 846 27.16 24.94 -39.84
C GLU A 846 28.02 23.79 -40.37
N VAL A 847 27.41 22.85 -41.10
CA VAL A 847 28.11 21.69 -41.67
C VAL A 847 29.15 22.13 -42.69
N GLU A 848 28.78 23.04 -43.61
CA GLU A 848 29.68 23.60 -44.63
C GLU A 848 30.91 24.26 -43.99
N GLN A 849 30.73 24.91 -42.85
CA GLN A 849 31.80 25.60 -42.17
C GLN A 849 32.58 24.71 -41.20
N ALA A 850 31.98 23.70 -40.58
CA ALA A 850 32.59 22.96 -39.47
C ALA A 850 33.14 21.59 -39.86
N CYS A 851 32.63 20.97 -40.93
CA CYS A 851 32.91 19.58 -41.28
C CYS A 851 33.76 19.46 -42.54
N ASP A 852 34.61 18.43 -42.59
CA ASP A 852 35.38 18.08 -43.80
C ASP A 852 34.54 17.20 -44.73
N HIS A 853 33.67 16.36 -44.14
CA HIS A 853 32.82 15.41 -44.84
C HIS A 853 31.38 15.53 -44.34
N VAL A 854 30.41 15.16 -45.18
CA VAL A 854 28.99 15.16 -44.82
C VAL A 854 28.31 13.86 -45.26
N VAL A 855 27.40 13.37 -44.43
CA VAL A 855 26.44 12.32 -44.73
C VAL A 855 25.05 12.94 -44.71
N VAL A 856 24.41 13.01 -45.87
CA VAL A 856 23.07 13.58 -46.04
C VAL A 856 22.04 12.47 -45.84
N MET A 857 21.16 12.65 -44.85
CA MET A 857 20.09 11.73 -44.51
C MET A 857 18.71 12.34 -44.77
N HIS A 858 17.80 11.54 -45.33
CA HIS A 858 16.40 11.90 -45.50
C HIS A 858 15.52 10.67 -45.27
N LYS A 859 14.43 10.82 -44.48
CA LYS A 859 13.47 9.75 -44.13
C LYS A 859 14.14 8.42 -43.70
N GLY A 860 15.22 8.50 -42.93
CA GLY A 860 15.94 7.34 -42.41
C GLY A 860 16.91 6.66 -43.40
N ARG A 861 17.11 7.21 -44.59
CA ARG A 861 18.01 6.68 -45.65
C ARG A 861 19.17 7.62 -45.95
N LEU A 862 20.23 7.06 -46.51
CA LEU A 862 21.37 7.80 -47.07
C LEU A 862 20.98 8.40 -48.43
N VAL A 863 21.17 9.70 -48.60
CA VAL A 863 20.96 10.41 -49.87
C VAL A 863 22.30 10.63 -50.58
N ALA A 864 23.30 11.14 -49.86
CA ALA A 864 24.64 11.39 -50.37
C ALA A 864 25.68 11.31 -49.24
N SER A 865 26.93 10.98 -49.57
CA SER A 865 28.06 11.02 -48.64
C SER A 865 29.36 11.36 -49.37
N GLY A 866 30.17 12.25 -48.82
CA GLY A 866 31.46 12.64 -49.42
C GLY A 866 32.10 13.84 -48.73
N ALA A 867 33.21 14.34 -49.29
CA ALA A 867 33.79 15.61 -48.85
C ALA A 867 32.82 16.77 -49.14
N VAL A 868 32.78 17.74 -48.23
CA VAL A 868 31.89 18.91 -48.38
C VAL A 868 32.20 19.66 -49.69
N GLU A 869 33.48 19.80 -50.03
CA GLU A 869 33.92 20.47 -51.27
C GLU A 869 33.40 19.76 -52.53
N ASP A 870 33.40 18.43 -52.57
CA ASP A 870 32.95 17.66 -53.73
C ASP A 870 31.42 17.78 -53.95
N ILE A 871 30.67 17.86 -52.85
CA ILE A 871 29.20 18.02 -52.88
C ILE A 871 28.81 19.45 -53.32
N VAL A 872 29.63 20.46 -52.97
CA VAL A 872 29.42 21.86 -53.39
C VAL A 872 29.90 22.12 -54.83
N ALA A 873 30.98 21.46 -55.26
CA ALA A 873 31.62 21.68 -56.56
C ALA A 873 30.87 21.08 -57.76
N GLY A 874 29.85 20.24 -57.55
CA GLY A 874 29.15 19.48 -58.59
C GLY A 874 28.34 20.27 -59.63
N GLY A 875 28.59 21.55 -59.86
CA GLY A 875 27.70 22.43 -60.64
C GLY A 875 28.31 23.44 -61.61
N GLY A 876 29.61 23.45 -61.94
CA GLY A 876 30.18 24.20 -63.10
C GLY A 876 30.03 25.74 -63.17
N GLU A 877 29.21 26.35 -62.31
CA GLU A 877 28.81 27.76 -62.38
C GLU A 877 29.77 28.71 -61.63
N ALA A 878 30.16 29.79 -62.32
CA ALA A 878 31.01 30.85 -61.79
C ALA A 878 30.31 32.21 -61.82
N THR A 879 30.73 33.10 -60.92
CA THR A 879 30.25 34.49 -60.83
C THR A 879 31.42 35.45 -60.88
N PHE A 880 31.31 36.49 -61.71
CA PHE A 880 32.31 37.55 -61.90
C PHE A 880 31.68 38.91 -61.57
N ARG A 881 32.35 39.74 -60.75
CA ARG A 881 32.01 41.17 -60.61
C ARG A 881 32.90 41.97 -61.54
N VAL A 882 32.27 42.77 -62.40
CA VAL A 882 32.94 43.46 -63.51
C VAL A 882 32.49 44.92 -63.60
N ASP A 883 33.34 45.76 -64.18
CA ASP A 883 33.06 47.18 -64.44
C ASP A 883 32.12 47.39 -65.63
N ASP A 884 32.22 46.55 -66.67
CA ASP A 884 31.33 46.54 -67.82
C ASP A 884 30.65 45.15 -68.01
N PRO A 885 29.45 44.97 -67.44
CA PRO A 885 28.71 43.71 -67.51
C PRO A 885 28.27 43.30 -68.92
N ALA A 886 28.01 44.27 -69.80
CA ALA A 886 27.58 44.00 -71.17
C ALA A 886 28.75 43.49 -72.02
N ALA A 887 29.92 44.11 -71.87
CA ALA A 887 31.15 43.62 -72.51
C ALA A 887 31.57 42.26 -71.94
N ALA A 888 31.40 42.04 -70.63
CA ALA A 888 31.68 40.77 -69.98
C ALA A 888 30.79 39.61 -70.46
N GLU A 889 29.49 39.87 -70.63
CA GLU A 889 28.56 38.89 -71.18
C GLU A 889 28.94 38.49 -72.60
N ALA A 890 29.24 39.47 -73.46
CA ALA A 890 29.66 39.23 -74.84
C ALA A 890 30.98 38.42 -74.88
N ALA A 891 31.94 38.76 -74.03
CA ALA A 891 33.22 38.07 -73.93
C ALA A 891 33.05 36.61 -73.47
N LEU A 892 32.25 36.35 -72.44
CA LEU A 892 32.03 35.01 -71.89
C LEU A 892 31.22 34.12 -72.84
N ARG A 893 30.19 34.65 -73.52
CA ARG A 893 29.45 33.90 -74.56
C ARG A 893 30.33 33.53 -75.77
N GLY A 894 31.40 34.30 -76.01
CA GLY A 894 32.39 34.01 -77.04
C GLY A 894 33.40 32.90 -76.67
N VAL A 895 33.47 32.51 -75.39
CA VAL A 895 34.34 31.43 -74.94
C VAL A 895 33.66 30.08 -75.17
N GLY A 896 34.24 29.26 -76.05
CA GLY A 896 33.76 27.91 -76.31
C GLY A 896 33.75 27.08 -75.02
N GLY A 897 32.57 26.57 -74.64
CA GLY A 897 32.33 25.80 -73.41
C GLY A 897 31.43 26.49 -72.39
N VAL A 898 31.19 27.80 -72.51
CA VAL A 898 30.21 28.49 -71.63
C VAL A 898 28.80 28.25 -72.15
N ARG A 899 27.94 27.61 -71.36
CA ARG A 899 26.57 27.23 -71.78
C ARG A 899 25.57 28.35 -71.60
N GLU A 900 25.66 29.05 -70.48
CA GLU A 900 24.72 30.10 -70.09
C GLU A 900 25.48 31.26 -69.46
N VAL A 901 25.07 32.49 -69.78
CA VAL A 901 25.57 33.70 -69.12
C VAL A 901 24.39 34.58 -68.74
N VAL A 902 24.30 34.96 -67.47
CA VAL A 902 23.24 35.79 -66.90
C VAL A 902 23.86 37.01 -66.23
N VAL A 903 23.42 38.21 -66.63
CA VAL A 903 23.88 39.48 -66.07
C VAL A 903 22.90 39.99 -65.03
N GLU A 904 23.41 40.34 -63.84
CA GLU A 904 22.63 40.89 -62.74
C GLU A 904 23.38 42.08 -62.11
N GLY A 905 23.06 43.29 -62.58
CA GLY A 905 23.78 44.51 -62.18
C GLY A 905 25.25 44.45 -62.60
N SER A 906 26.17 44.59 -61.64
CA SER A 906 27.63 44.46 -61.88
C SER A 906 28.15 43.02 -61.79
N LEU A 907 27.27 42.04 -61.58
CA LEU A 907 27.61 40.61 -61.52
C LEU A 907 27.24 39.91 -62.83
N VAL A 908 28.13 39.04 -63.29
CA VAL A 908 27.93 38.20 -64.47
C VAL A 908 28.14 36.75 -64.06
N HIS A 909 27.11 35.94 -64.19
CA HIS A 909 27.10 34.53 -63.84
C HIS A 909 27.24 33.71 -65.10
N ALA A 910 28.10 32.69 -65.09
CA ALA A 910 28.34 31.84 -66.24
C ALA A 910 28.41 30.36 -65.83
N ASP A 911 27.68 29.49 -66.54
CA ASP A 911 27.92 28.05 -66.49
C ASP A 911 29.11 27.72 -67.39
N LEU A 912 30.22 27.34 -66.76
CA LEU A 912 31.48 27.10 -67.44
C LEU A 912 31.59 25.67 -67.99
N ASP A 913 30.66 24.76 -67.69
CA ASP A 913 30.64 23.36 -68.19
C ASP A 913 32.02 22.65 -68.10
N GLY A 914 32.70 22.79 -66.96
CA GLY A 914 34.02 22.21 -66.73
C GLY A 914 35.21 23.04 -67.24
N LEU A 915 34.98 24.19 -67.88
CA LEU A 915 36.03 25.14 -68.24
C LEU A 915 36.61 25.80 -66.96
N PRO A 916 37.95 25.84 -66.79
CA PRO A 916 38.53 26.45 -65.60
C PRO A 916 38.22 27.95 -65.54
N ARG A 917 37.80 28.43 -64.36
CA ARG A 917 37.47 29.85 -64.10
C ARG A 917 38.57 30.82 -64.52
N SER A 918 39.83 30.40 -64.44
CA SER A 918 40.97 31.22 -64.89
C SER A 918 40.94 31.50 -66.40
N ALA A 919 40.44 30.57 -67.23
CA ALA A 919 40.30 30.77 -68.66
C ALA A 919 39.16 31.75 -68.99
N ALA A 920 38.02 31.62 -68.29
CA ALA A 920 36.93 32.58 -68.38
C ALA A 920 37.36 34.00 -67.93
N LEU A 921 38.14 34.09 -66.84
CA LEU A 921 38.69 35.35 -66.35
C LEU A 921 39.71 35.96 -67.33
N ALA A 922 40.56 35.15 -67.95
CA ALA A 922 41.49 35.62 -68.99
C ALA A 922 40.76 36.17 -70.22
N ALA A 923 39.64 35.55 -70.62
CA ALA A 923 38.81 36.03 -71.72
C ALA A 923 38.19 37.40 -71.41
N LEU A 924 37.67 37.59 -70.20
CA LEU A 924 37.14 38.87 -69.72
C LEU A 924 38.20 39.97 -69.76
N VAL A 925 39.40 39.70 -69.22
CA VAL A 925 40.50 40.67 -69.18
C VAL A 925 41.01 40.98 -70.60
N THR A 926 41.10 39.98 -71.49
CA THR A 926 41.51 40.18 -72.89
C THR A 926 40.51 41.05 -73.66
N ALA A 927 39.22 40.94 -73.34
CA ALA A 927 38.16 41.79 -73.88
C ALA A 927 38.17 43.21 -73.31
N GLY A 928 39.12 43.54 -72.42
CA GLY A 928 39.26 44.86 -71.81
C GLY A 928 38.34 45.11 -70.60
N VAL A 929 37.69 44.06 -70.07
CA VAL A 929 36.81 44.15 -68.90
C VAL A 929 37.64 44.01 -67.62
N ALA A 930 37.50 44.96 -66.69
CA ALA A 930 38.13 44.86 -65.38
C ALA A 930 37.28 43.96 -64.45
N VAL A 931 37.91 42.92 -63.89
CA VAL A 931 37.25 41.97 -62.98
C VAL A 931 37.67 42.27 -61.54
N GLU A 932 36.72 42.72 -60.72
CA GLU A 932 36.96 43.02 -59.29
C GLU A 932 36.92 41.76 -58.41
N GLN A 933 36.07 40.80 -58.74
CA GLN A 933 35.90 39.56 -57.96
C GLN A 933 35.50 38.39 -58.88
N ALA A 934 36.02 37.19 -58.60
CA ALA A 934 35.59 35.96 -59.26
C ALA A 934 35.44 34.82 -58.24
N GLY A 935 34.33 34.08 -58.26
CA GLY A 935 34.04 32.99 -57.31
C GLY A 935 33.01 31.97 -57.81
N PRO A 936 32.83 30.82 -57.12
CA PRO A 936 31.78 29.84 -57.45
C PRO A 936 30.40 30.37 -57.05
N ARG A 937 29.34 29.94 -57.76
CA ARG A 937 27.97 30.42 -57.48
C ARG A 937 27.23 29.64 -56.38
N ARG A 938 27.49 28.34 -56.14
CA ARG A 938 26.65 27.50 -55.27
C ARG A 938 27.09 27.42 -53.80
N ARG A 939 26.13 27.43 -52.87
CA ARG A 939 26.28 27.07 -51.45
C ARG A 939 25.80 25.63 -51.22
N LEU A 940 26.18 25.00 -50.09
CA LEU A 940 25.73 23.64 -49.74
C LEU A 940 24.20 23.51 -49.71
N GLU A 941 23.50 24.61 -49.42
CA GLU A 941 22.04 24.72 -49.39
C GLU A 941 21.38 24.39 -50.74
N ASP A 942 21.92 24.88 -51.85
CA ASP A 942 21.35 24.65 -53.19
C ASP A 942 21.53 23.19 -53.63
N ALA A 943 22.69 22.60 -53.34
CA ALA A 943 22.98 21.19 -53.60
C ALA A 943 22.07 20.26 -52.78
N PHE A 944 21.81 20.61 -51.52
CA PHE A 944 20.91 19.85 -50.65
C PHE A 944 19.46 19.86 -51.13
N LEU A 945 18.94 21.02 -51.56
CA LEU A 945 17.59 21.13 -52.11
C LEU A 945 17.41 20.30 -53.39
N GLN A 946 18.43 20.25 -54.25
CA GLN A 946 18.40 19.40 -55.44
C GLN A 946 18.37 17.92 -55.08
N LEU A 947 19.27 17.47 -54.19
CA LEU A 947 19.39 16.07 -53.77
C LEU A 947 18.13 15.53 -53.06
N VAL A 948 17.42 16.38 -52.31
CA VAL A 948 16.17 15.99 -51.62
C VAL A 948 14.94 16.15 -52.54
N GLY A 949 14.99 17.08 -53.50
CA GLY A 949 13.90 17.35 -54.46
C GLY A 949 13.77 16.29 -55.56
N GLU A 950 14.88 15.77 -56.08
CA GLU A 950 14.87 14.71 -57.12
C GLU A 950 14.21 13.40 -56.63
N GLU A 951 14.37 13.03 -55.36
CA GLU A 951 13.69 11.87 -54.75
C GLU A 951 12.17 12.07 -54.56
N SER A 952 11.67 13.31 -54.52
CA SER A 952 10.22 13.56 -54.40
C SER A 952 9.48 13.45 -55.75
N SER A 953 10.24 13.31 -56.84
CA SER A 953 9.74 13.25 -58.22
C SER A 953 9.81 11.84 -58.84
N ALA A 954 10.25 10.83 -58.07
CA ALA A 954 10.49 9.46 -58.51
C ALA A 954 9.56 8.43 -57.83
#